data_AF-A0A2D8G1Q6-F1
#
_entry.id   AF-A0A2D8G1Q6-F1
#
_cell.length_a   1.000
_cell.length_b   1.000
_cell.length_c   1.000
_cell.angle_alpha   90.00
_cell.angle_beta   90.00
_cell.angle_gamma   90.00
#
_symmetry.space_group_name_H-M   'P 1'
#
loop_
_entity.id
_entity.type
_entity.pdbx_description
1 polymer ?
#
loop_
_entity_poly.entity_id
_entity_poly.type
_entity_poly.pdbx_seq_one_letter_code
_entity_poly.pdbx_strand_id
1 'polypeptide(L)'
;TFTVTATDGITTTSETFTLNIGDVDFGGLVVTNNFNGVTENLTPMEIYTVSSMESDGGSPTYSITAGNDAGLFAVNSSTGAISTSATATDYETAKSHTLTLTATQGSDTTSTNIVVPIYNVNEIHSVVLRYSADYHSVSRSGFAATATRGPSGSSLPNYYLEQVGTAPTDDITNVDNTNNNSVPVEIAGATELSWRYFFPTDTGGNGQFAFAPNSASVDGKYKSLLGTSVETTISNSEIISAGRMKGGNFWFMTTDKAAQNISYTSSTGPSRSHALIAGQSSWYGGTGNETGRWRYYLEQAGYTSLNCTNINIDTCLSNASISLSDVGVIIHNSVGSNPYWGTLADSNYAGLASYLDGGGILFKVTFENSGGGGGNVCCGANIDMGSMQTMFNTWLGSNHGLSGITSGNSHFYYARDSLDIADLSQVSGTTLDYSGVAGKKYQVNASGGINIPSVCNGLTVGGHLFICDPGRTGSSGIFIGSGDVNSFQPTWNAGNSGVNQNRDIMAWIAGLNSGVVTSTYSLFEDQVTIAGRVDAGFTANTTNWIYAFAVIPREHFSPSGTDNDYFYPNFIPRSIWSYGDVGVDYCLAVDTQSNCNSDYSNAYQWHEMAFRTGTGSDAVIHSDRFGWSDNRVPEGMSLWYQHIDRDVLTGSNNQGVLPGLWAQISFKDSYDGASGSTTRADQESLLNVVISQMDARKNDTTRYSVGDSNIGLDGYHYWSYQQPTNNGSIGNSIVYGTSVIECATANDVGCFYGGSAINTKAAMLTSSDPYKSGDMTLSVSYDGNTDTFSTGSFNQAMLKEHVHSSPGYTSNAHTFLDFRARGLGSEYTPSGFSGFFSGILEYDVSGRSNDQLASLRSSSTLATFTFDSTYHDVQVVAPVTVSAPPVNNYTSTSWSVGPFFPLGSMTLKFGDADNDEAKSAYFSWDVFGAEIQDDGAQIDASSGGSNNLAGVMVSWNTLDTPDSDLFHSGGNDTIPDTDYSSWGFWAMSSLDISPNSGRQSASVHLGTWVGGELLDQSEVPTSGSASMSGAAVMRVSYRSQGGSSGYWVRKYTTTADVAASFNWGASGYTGQFNFTNFDDKNPIVAQAGFTSFAISIAGSGATYTGSLSDTYNGNWTREAVLAGALYGANSPDESGGRIGVQLSESGSTAYTGNNDFYMAEGIYLID
;
A
#
# COMPACT_ATOMS: atom_id res chain seq x y z
N THR A 1 50.60 -32.44 47.94
CA THR A 1 50.51 -33.12 49.25
C THR A 1 51.57 -32.57 50.17
N PHE A 2 51.41 -32.67 51.48
CA PHE A 2 52.42 -32.27 52.45
C PHE A 2 52.37 -33.17 53.70
N THR A 3 53.52 -33.37 54.33
CA THR A 3 53.67 -34.27 55.48
C THR A 3 53.81 -33.46 56.75
N VAL A 4 52.91 -33.68 57.69
CA VAL A 4 53.00 -33.07 59.02
C VAL A 4 53.60 -34.09 59.96
N THR A 5 54.65 -33.68 60.66
CA THR A 5 55.37 -34.53 61.60
C THR A 5 55.25 -33.94 63.00
N ALA A 6 54.81 -34.74 63.95
CA ALA A 6 54.75 -34.40 65.36
C ALA A 6 55.72 -35.31 66.14
N THR A 7 56.55 -34.69 66.99
CA THR A 7 57.49 -35.41 67.86
C THR A 7 57.38 -34.84 69.27
N ASP A 8 57.47 -35.71 70.27
CA ASP A 8 57.56 -35.30 71.69
C ASP A 8 59.01 -35.26 72.20
N GLY A 9 59.98 -35.39 71.29
CA GLY A 9 61.41 -35.41 71.61
C GLY A 9 61.97 -36.81 71.88
N ILE A 10 61.13 -37.86 71.89
CA ILE A 10 61.57 -39.26 71.98
C ILE A 10 60.92 -40.10 70.88
N THR A 11 59.64 -39.89 70.61
CA THR A 11 58.86 -40.58 69.59
C THR A 11 58.36 -39.60 68.55
N THR A 12 58.52 -39.95 67.29
CA THR A 12 58.09 -39.12 66.16
C THR A 12 57.07 -39.87 65.33
N THR A 13 55.95 -39.22 65.04
CA THR A 13 54.92 -39.73 64.11
C THR A 13 54.73 -38.73 62.99
N SER A 14 54.57 -39.23 61.77
CA SER A 14 54.33 -38.42 60.58
C SER A 14 53.07 -38.90 59.88
N GLU A 15 52.24 -37.96 59.46
CA GLU A 15 51.03 -38.21 58.67
C GLU A 15 51.14 -37.40 57.37
N THR A 16 50.86 -38.03 56.23
CA THR A 16 50.85 -37.35 54.93
C THR A 16 49.43 -36.93 54.60
N PHE A 17 49.24 -35.62 54.38
CA PHE A 17 47.98 -35.06 53.92
C PHE A 17 48.04 -34.75 52.42
N THR A 18 46.98 -35.14 51.73
CA THR A 18 46.78 -34.80 50.33
C THR A 18 45.82 -33.61 50.25
N LEU A 19 46.33 -32.45 49.84
CA LEU A 19 45.49 -31.34 49.37
C LEU A 19 45.24 -31.55 47.88
N ASN A 20 43.99 -31.80 47.51
CA ASN A 20 43.54 -31.79 46.13
C ASN A 20 43.16 -30.35 45.79
N ILE A 21 43.78 -29.77 44.76
CA ILE A 21 43.34 -28.51 44.15
C ILE A 21 42.40 -28.93 43.01
N GLY A 22 41.15 -28.46 43.05
CA GLY A 22 40.20 -28.65 41.96
C GLY A 22 40.50 -27.69 40.82
N ASP A 23 40.20 -28.12 39.60
CA ASP A 23 40.26 -27.27 38.41
C ASP A 23 39.12 -26.23 38.43
N VAL A 24 39.30 -25.11 37.71
CA VAL A 24 38.22 -24.14 37.47
C VAL A 24 37.72 -24.37 36.04
N ASP A 25 36.41 -24.51 35.85
CA ASP A 25 35.85 -24.76 34.51
C ASP A 25 36.18 -23.61 33.53
N PHE A 26 36.46 -23.95 32.28
CA PHE A 26 36.64 -22.99 31.19
C PHE A 26 35.38 -22.11 31.04
N GLY A 27 35.51 -20.81 31.33
CA GLY A 27 34.38 -19.90 31.47
C GLY A 27 33.67 -19.57 30.15
N GLY A 28 32.49 -18.95 30.27
CA GLY A 28 31.64 -18.61 29.13
C GLY A 28 32.23 -17.55 28.19
N LEU A 29 31.66 -17.48 26.97
CA LEU A 29 31.99 -16.46 25.97
C LEU A 29 31.14 -15.20 26.19
N VAL A 30 31.80 -14.05 26.22
CA VAL A 30 31.16 -12.74 26.13
C VAL A 30 31.37 -12.23 24.71
N VAL A 31 30.28 -12.19 23.97
CA VAL A 31 30.23 -11.64 22.61
C VAL A 31 29.73 -10.21 22.72
N THR A 32 30.54 -9.26 22.30
CA THR A 32 30.12 -7.86 22.19
C THR A 32 29.80 -7.57 20.74
N ASN A 33 28.59 -7.10 20.51
CA ASN A 33 28.17 -6.66 19.19
C ASN A 33 28.79 -5.29 18.89
N ASN A 34 29.53 -5.19 17.78
CA ASN A 34 30.13 -3.92 17.37
C ASN A 34 29.21 -3.12 16.43
N PHE A 35 28.12 -3.71 15.93
CA PHE A 35 27.25 -3.12 14.91
C PHE A 35 25.75 -3.38 15.19
N ASN A 36 24.89 -2.42 14.88
CA ASN A 36 23.43 -2.64 14.90
C ASN A 36 22.99 -3.39 13.62
N GLY A 37 23.53 -4.60 13.42
CA GLY A 37 23.27 -5.48 12.28
C GLY A 37 24.20 -5.33 11.09
N VAL A 38 24.08 -6.28 10.15
CA VAL A 38 24.88 -6.37 8.92
C VAL A 38 24.01 -5.95 7.75
N THR A 39 24.32 -4.82 7.15
CA THR A 39 23.70 -4.45 5.86
C THR A 39 24.07 -5.49 4.81
N GLU A 40 23.14 -5.87 3.95
CA GLU A 40 23.46 -6.80 2.88
C GLU A 40 24.44 -6.23 1.86
N ASN A 41 24.97 -7.08 0.98
CA ASN A 41 25.91 -6.67 -0.07
C ASN A 41 27.20 -5.98 0.42
N LEU A 42 27.50 -6.07 1.73
CA LEU A 42 28.70 -5.50 2.32
C LEU A 42 29.96 -6.27 1.94
N THR A 43 31.06 -5.53 1.74
CA THR A 43 32.40 -6.09 1.66
C THR A 43 32.84 -6.67 3.01
N PRO A 44 33.81 -7.62 3.04
CA PRO A 44 34.28 -8.23 4.28
C PRO A 44 34.63 -7.22 5.39
N MET A 45 34.00 -7.34 6.54
CA MET A 45 34.25 -6.48 7.71
C MET A 45 33.98 -7.22 9.03
N GLU A 46 34.67 -6.83 10.10
CA GLU A 46 34.46 -7.37 11.45
C GLU A 46 33.13 -6.87 12.02
N ILE A 47 32.34 -7.78 12.62
CA ILE A 47 30.97 -7.52 13.11
C ILE A 47 30.80 -7.80 14.62
N TYR A 48 31.54 -8.78 15.17
CA TYR A 48 31.51 -9.10 16.61
C TYR A 48 32.92 -9.19 17.17
N THR A 49 33.10 -8.70 18.39
CA THR A 49 34.28 -8.99 19.22
C THR A 49 33.93 -10.03 20.28
N VAL A 50 34.90 -10.88 20.60
CA VAL A 50 34.70 -11.97 21.55
C VAL A 50 35.77 -11.92 22.62
N SER A 51 35.34 -12.09 23.86
CA SER A 51 36.22 -12.27 25.01
C SER A 51 35.78 -13.49 25.80
N SER A 52 36.74 -14.26 26.31
CA SER A 52 36.47 -15.36 27.24
C SER A 52 36.55 -14.84 28.68
N MET A 53 35.56 -15.17 29.50
CA MET A 53 35.60 -14.88 30.94
C MET A 53 36.50 -15.92 31.62
N GLU A 54 37.67 -15.53 32.08
CA GLU A 54 38.69 -16.36 32.77
C GLU A 54 39.52 -17.30 31.88
N SER A 55 40.82 -17.42 32.21
CA SER A 55 41.78 -18.28 31.49
C SER A 55 42.62 -19.07 32.50
N ASP A 56 42.71 -20.39 32.33
CA ASP A 56 43.72 -21.23 33.00
C ASP A 56 45.16 -21.00 32.48
N GLY A 57 45.48 -19.75 32.12
CA GLY A 57 46.76 -19.36 31.54
C GLY A 57 47.00 -19.81 30.09
N GLY A 58 45.99 -20.34 29.39
CA GLY A 58 46.04 -20.70 27.98
C GLY A 58 45.23 -19.76 27.07
N SER A 59 45.57 -19.73 25.77
CA SER A 59 44.82 -18.97 24.76
C SER A 59 43.86 -19.91 24.00
N PRO A 60 42.54 -19.69 24.06
CA PRO A 60 41.58 -20.54 23.35
C PRO A 60 41.65 -20.32 21.83
N THR A 61 41.29 -21.36 21.08
CA THR A 61 41.06 -21.27 19.63
C THR A 61 39.58 -21.22 19.32
N TYR A 62 39.19 -20.29 18.46
CA TYR A 62 37.79 -20.04 18.10
C TYR A 62 37.43 -20.61 16.72
N SER A 63 36.21 -21.14 16.59
CA SER A 63 35.66 -21.66 15.33
C SER A 63 34.13 -21.47 15.28
N ILE A 64 33.58 -21.28 14.09
CA ILE A 64 32.12 -21.34 13.87
C ILE A 64 31.79 -22.80 13.52
N THR A 65 31.01 -23.46 14.37
CA THR A 65 30.75 -24.90 14.26
C THR A 65 29.38 -25.24 13.67
N ALA A 66 28.47 -24.26 13.57
CA ALA A 66 27.17 -24.39 12.92
C ALA A 66 26.65 -23.04 12.43
N GLY A 67 25.70 -23.05 11.50
CA GLY A 67 25.00 -21.85 11.01
C GLY A 67 25.72 -21.07 9.92
N ASN A 68 26.83 -21.58 9.39
CA ASN A 68 27.67 -20.91 8.40
C ASN A 68 27.98 -21.80 7.18
N ASP A 69 27.01 -22.63 6.77
CA ASP A 69 27.22 -23.62 5.71
C ASP A 69 27.49 -22.97 4.33
N ALA A 70 26.93 -21.78 4.11
CA ALA A 70 27.17 -20.97 2.91
C ALA A 70 28.50 -20.18 2.95
N GLY A 71 29.26 -20.26 4.06
CA GLY A 71 30.55 -19.59 4.21
C GLY A 71 30.46 -18.06 4.28
N LEU A 72 29.29 -17.51 4.63
CA LEU A 72 28.99 -16.07 4.66
C LEU A 72 29.79 -15.32 5.74
N PHE A 73 30.23 -16.01 6.79
CA PHE A 73 30.97 -15.45 7.91
C PHE A 73 32.34 -16.12 8.08
N ALA A 74 33.29 -15.41 8.66
CA ALA A 74 34.58 -15.92 9.07
C ALA A 74 34.83 -15.60 10.54
N VAL A 75 35.68 -16.39 11.20
CA VAL A 75 36.11 -16.12 12.59
C VAL A 75 37.63 -16.10 12.66
N ASN A 76 38.16 -15.09 13.35
CA ASN A 76 39.57 -15.05 13.69
C ASN A 76 39.82 -16.08 14.80
N SER A 77 40.58 -17.13 14.47
CA SER A 77 40.81 -18.25 15.40
C SER A 77 41.54 -17.87 16.68
N SER A 78 42.24 -16.72 16.73
CA SER A 78 43.00 -16.27 17.90
C SER A 78 42.26 -15.25 18.76
N THR A 79 41.35 -14.46 18.18
CA THR A 79 40.61 -13.40 18.91
C THR A 79 39.12 -13.71 19.06
N GLY A 80 38.59 -14.69 18.32
CA GLY A 80 37.16 -14.99 18.26
C GLY A 80 36.35 -13.96 17.49
N ALA A 81 36.95 -12.89 16.99
CA ALA A 81 36.26 -11.85 16.23
C ALA A 81 35.62 -12.46 14.96
N ILE A 82 34.33 -12.17 14.75
CA ILE A 82 33.57 -12.65 13.60
C ILE A 82 33.50 -11.54 12.56
N SER A 83 33.68 -11.86 11.29
CA SER A 83 33.57 -10.95 10.16
C SER A 83 32.66 -11.51 9.06
N THR A 84 32.11 -10.65 8.21
CA THR A 84 31.53 -11.08 6.93
C THR A 84 32.63 -11.60 6.00
N SER A 85 32.25 -12.48 5.07
CA SER A 85 33.14 -13.07 4.06
C SER A 85 33.11 -12.30 2.74
N ALA A 86 33.82 -12.80 1.71
CA ALA A 86 33.72 -12.26 0.35
C ALA A 86 32.41 -12.62 -0.36
N THR A 87 31.69 -13.65 0.13
CA THR A 87 30.33 -13.94 -0.30
C THR A 87 29.40 -12.99 0.47
N ALA A 88 28.69 -12.15 -0.26
CA ALA A 88 27.72 -11.21 0.30
C ALA A 88 26.54 -11.95 0.94
N THR A 89 26.01 -11.38 2.03
CA THR A 89 24.68 -11.72 2.54
C THR A 89 23.61 -11.09 1.67
N ASP A 90 22.43 -11.70 1.64
CA ASP A 90 21.27 -11.33 0.81
C ASP A 90 20.02 -11.42 1.70
N TYR A 91 19.34 -10.29 1.90
CA TYR A 91 18.25 -10.14 2.86
C TYR A 91 17.00 -10.93 2.41
N GLU A 92 16.71 -10.91 1.12
CA GLU A 92 15.61 -11.61 0.45
C GLU A 92 15.71 -13.12 0.66
N THR A 93 16.94 -13.65 0.64
CA THR A 93 17.20 -15.06 0.94
C THR A 93 17.11 -15.36 2.43
N ALA A 94 17.74 -14.55 3.29
CA ALA A 94 17.77 -14.78 4.73
C ALA A 94 17.93 -13.48 5.55
N LYS A 95 16.83 -13.06 6.19
CA LYS A 95 16.78 -11.88 7.08
C LYS A 95 17.68 -11.98 8.32
N SER A 96 18.14 -13.18 8.70
CA SER A 96 19.11 -13.37 9.79
C SER A 96 19.84 -14.71 9.70
N HIS A 97 21.00 -14.79 10.35
CA HIS A 97 21.77 -16.02 10.51
C HIS A 97 22.07 -16.30 11.98
N THR A 98 21.81 -17.53 12.45
CA THR A 98 22.19 -17.97 13.80
C THR A 98 23.47 -18.80 13.74
N LEU A 99 24.57 -18.25 14.24
CA LEU A 99 25.89 -18.88 14.26
C LEU A 99 26.16 -19.53 15.61
N THR A 100 26.77 -20.71 15.64
CA THR A 100 27.32 -21.29 16.88
C THR A 100 28.82 -21.08 16.91
N LEU A 101 29.28 -20.17 17.77
CA LEU A 101 30.69 -19.92 18.03
C LEU A 101 31.18 -20.84 19.14
N THR A 102 32.26 -21.58 18.87
CA THR A 102 32.88 -22.50 19.83
C THR A 102 34.32 -22.09 20.10
N ALA A 103 34.66 -21.94 21.38
CA ALA A 103 36.03 -21.77 21.84
C ALA A 103 36.53 -23.09 22.43
N THR A 104 37.74 -23.48 22.06
CA THR A 104 38.40 -24.72 22.52
C THR A 104 39.71 -24.37 23.22
N GLN A 105 39.93 -24.90 24.42
CA GLN A 105 41.20 -24.83 25.13
C GLN A 105 41.56 -26.25 25.61
N GLY A 106 42.58 -26.87 25.01
CA GLY A 106 42.93 -28.25 25.34
C GLY A 106 41.81 -29.23 24.95
N SER A 107 41.25 -29.93 25.94
CA SER A 107 40.07 -30.81 25.76
C SER A 107 38.74 -30.11 26.03
N ASP A 108 38.77 -28.89 26.56
CA ASP A 108 37.58 -28.20 27.04
C ASP A 108 37.03 -27.27 25.96
N THR A 109 35.70 -27.22 25.86
CA THR A 109 34.99 -26.42 24.87
C THR A 109 33.82 -25.69 25.50
N THR A 110 33.60 -24.46 25.08
CA THR A 110 32.38 -23.70 25.39
C THR A 110 31.83 -23.12 24.10
N SER A 111 30.51 -23.00 24.00
CA SER A 111 29.83 -22.50 22.80
C SER A 111 28.74 -21.50 23.14
N THR A 112 28.52 -20.55 22.25
CA THR A 112 27.40 -19.60 22.32
C THR A 112 26.75 -19.42 20.95
N ASN A 113 25.45 -19.17 20.94
CA ASN A 113 24.74 -18.80 19.73
C ASN A 113 24.79 -17.27 19.54
N ILE A 114 24.96 -16.84 18.30
CA ILE A 114 25.03 -15.44 17.91
C ILE A 114 24.05 -15.26 16.76
N VAL A 115 23.07 -14.38 16.93
CA VAL A 115 22.12 -14.02 15.88
C VAL A 115 22.65 -12.81 15.14
N VAL A 116 22.86 -12.93 13.84
CA VAL A 116 23.29 -11.86 12.95
C VAL A 116 22.07 -11.40 12.15
N PRO A 117 21.42 -10.29 12.52
CA PRO A 117 20.36 -9.72 11.70
C PRO A 117 20.98 -9.10 10.43
N ILE A 118 20.36 -9.39 9.29
CA ILE A 118 20.70 -8.77 8.00
C ILE A 118 19.75 -7.60 7.80
N TYR A 119 20.25 -6.47 7.29
CA TYR A 119 19.48 -5.26 7.04
C TYR A 119 19.31 -5.04 5.55
N ASN A 120 18.08 -4.78 5.14
CA ASN A 120 17.70 -4.64 3.75
C ASN A 120 18.32 -3.40 3.08
N VAL A 121 18.74 -3.52 1.82
CA VAL A 121 19.13 -2.43 0.94
C VAL A 121 18.35 -2.54 -0.36
N ASN A 122 17.29 -1.75 -0.54
CA ASN A 122 16.46 -1.82 -1.75
C ASN A 122 17.28 -1.95 -3.07
N GLU A 123 17.25 -3.12 -3.71
CA GLU A 123 17.93 -3.35 -5.00
C GLU A 123 17.05 -3.00 -6.20
N ILE A 124 15.74 -2.91 -6.00
CA ILE A 124 14.76 -2.66 -7.06
C ILE A 124 14.16 -1.25 -6.92
N HIS A 125 14.25 -0.45 -7.98
CA HIS A 125 13.83 0.95 -7.96
C HIS A 125 12.47 1.21 -8.65
N SER A 126 11.99 0.29 -9.47
CA SER A 126 10.64 0.32 -10.07
C SER A 126 10.09 -1.08 -10.17
N VAL A 127 8.85 -1.26 -9.74
CA VAL A 127 8.28 -2.59 -9.46
C VAL A 127 6.85 -2.74 -9.95
N VAL A 128 6.45 -4.00 -10.12
CA VAL A 128 5.06 -4.43 -10.01
C VAL A 128 4.92 -5.30 -8.76
N LEU A 129 4.04 -4.91 -7.84
CA LEU A 129 3.64 -5.71 -6.68
C LEU A 129 2.27 -6.34 -6.96
N ARG A 130 2.15 -7.64 -6.71
CA ARG A 130 0.87 -8.37 -6.80
C ARG A 130 0.60 -9.21 -5.57
N TYR A 131 -0.65 -9.23 -5.13
CA TYR A 131 -1.10 -10.07 -4.02
C TYR A 131 -2.58 -10.43 -4.17
N SER A 132 -3.02 -11.42 -3.41
CA SER A 132 -4.44 -11.80 -3.32
C SER A 132 -5.15 -10.97 -2.26
N ALA A 133 -6.32 -10.43 -2.61
CA ALA A 133 -7.25 -9.85 -1.65
C ALA A 133 -8.21 -10.88 -1.03
N ASP A 134 -8.29 -12.08 -1.62
CA ASP A 134 -9.07 -13.21 -1.10
C ASP A 134 -8.43 -13.81 0.16
N TYR A 135 -9.20 -14.56 0.93
CA TYR A 135 -8.79 -15.12 2.21
C TYR A 135 -9.62 -16.36 2.62
N HIS A 136 -9.06 -17.16 3.52
CA HIS A 136 -9.74 -18.31 4.09
C HIS A 136 -9.35 -18.54 5.57
N SER A 137 -9.99 -19.52 6.23
CA SER A 137 -9.70 -19.87 7.63
C SER A 137 -9.87 -18.69 8.61
N VAL A 138 -10.96 -17.94 8.47
CA VAL A 138 -11.26 -16.79 9.33
C VAL A 138 -11.37 -17.20 10.79
N SER A 139 -10.65 -16.49 11.65
CA SER A 139 -10.76 -16.52 13.11
C SER A 139 -11.13 -15.14 13.61
N ARG A 140 -12.24 -15.02 14.35
CA ARG A 140 -12.73 -13.74 14.89
C ARG A 140 -12.83 -13.80 16.41
N SER A 141 -12.31 -12.77 17.08
CA SER A 141 -12.50 -12.52 18.49
C SER A 141 -12.92 -11.06 18.69
N GLY A 142 -14.17 -10.85 19.11
CA GLY A 142 -14.72 -9.51 19.24
C GLY A 142 -14.73 -8.74 17.91
N PHE A 143 -14.20 -7.52 17.92
CA PHE A 143 -13.99 -6.67 16.75
C PHE A 143 -12.66 -6.89 16.01
N ALA A 144 -11.93 -7.95 16.34
CA ALA A 144 -10.72 -8.35 15.61
C ALA A 144 -10.94 -9.65 14.83
N ALA A 145 -10.43 -9.69 13.60
CA ALA A 145 -10.43 -10.91 12.78
C ALA A 145 -9.10 -11.09 12.03
N THR A 146 -8.68 -12.34 11.94
CA THR A 146 -7.50 -12.79 11.19
C THR A 146 -7.88 -13.91 10.22
N ALA A 147 -7.14 -14.04 9.13
CA ALA A 147 -7.33 -15.07 8.13
C ALA A 147 -6.04 -15.39 7.38
N THR A 148 -5.98 -16.56 6.77
CA THR A 148 -4.91 -16.91 5.84
C THR A 148 -5.19 -16.26 4.48
N ARG A 149 -4.19 -15.60 3.90
CA ARG A 149 -4.31 -14.91 2.60
C ARG A 149 -4.47 -15.90 1.44
N GLY A 150 -5.34 -15.57 0.50
CA GLY A 150 -5.68 -16.37 -0.67
C GLY A 150 -6.80 -17.39 -0.40
N PRO A 151 -7.19 -18.17 -1.42
CA PRO A 151 -8.21 -19.20 -1.29
C PRO A 151 -7.70 -20.44 -0.53
N SER A 152 -8.62 -21.19 0.06
CA SER A 152 -8.30 -22.42 0.81
C SER A 152 -7.48 -23.41 -0.01
N GLY A 153 -6.28 -23.72 0.48
CA GLY A 153 -5.35 -24.65 -0.17
C GLY A 153 -4.46 -24.02 -1.25
N SER A 154 -4.47 -22.70 -1.38
CA SER A 154 -3.48 -21.96 -2.19
C SER A 154 -2.06 -22.32 -1.75
N SER A 155 -1.18 -22.54 -2.72
CA SER A 155 0.27 -22.67 -2.51
C SER A 155 1.05 -21.43 -2.96
N LEU A 156 0.34 -20.36 -3.33
CA LEU A 156 0.95 -19.12 -3.78
C LEU A 156 1.52 -18.35 -2.57
N PRO A 157 2.62 -17.62 -2.75
CA PRO A 157 3.16 -16.75 -1.70
C PRO A 157 2.19 -15.59 -1.40
N ASN A 158 2.42 -14.90 -0.29
CA ASN A 158 1.58 -13.75 0.10
C ASN A 158 1.59 -12.62 -0.94
N TYR A 159 2.71 -12.46 -1.66
CA TYR A 159 2.87 -11.51 -2.75
C TYR A 159 3.93 -11.98 -3.76
N TYR A 160 3.93 -11.36 -4.93
CA TYR A 160 5.04 -11.36 -5.89
C TYR A 160 5.53 -9.92 -6.11
N LEU A 161 6.85 -9.73 -6.09
CA LEU A 161 7.51 -8.49 -6.43
C LEU A 161 8.32 -8.68 -7.71
N GLU A 162 8.06 -7.87 -8.72
CA GLU A 162 8.61 -8.01 -10.07
C GLU A 162 9.29 -6.71 -10.53
N GLN A 163 10.48 -6.81 -11.11
CA GLN A 163 11.20 -5.66 -11.62
C GLN A 163 10.56 -5.11 -12.90
N VAL A 164 10.42 -3.79 -12.95
CA VAL A 164 10.08 -3.07 -14.18
C VAL A 164 11.36 -2.74 -14.95
N GLY A 165 11.43 -3.13 -16.23
CA GLY A 165 12.64 -2.98 -17.04
C GLY A 165 13.62 -4.14 -16.89
N THR A 166 14.60 -4.20 -17.79
CA THR A 166 15.70 -5.20 -17.78
C THR A 166 16.90 -4.80 -16.91
N ALA A 167 16.78 -3.66 -16.21
CA ALA A 167 17.74 -3.15 -15.25
C ALA A 167 16.97 -2.26 -14.25
N PRO A 168 17.44 -2.13 -13.00
CA PRO A 168 16.85 -1.20 -12.04
C PRO A 168 16.75 0.21 -12.65
N THR A 169 15.52 0.65 -12.91
CA THR A 169 15.22 2.00 -13.41
C THR A 169 14.64 2.83 -12.28
N ASP A 170 15.19 4.04 -12.08
CA ASP A 170 14.65 5.00 -11.12
C ASP A 170 13.37 5.67 -11.62
N ASP A 171 13.00 5.48 -12.88
CA ASP A 171 11.83 6.09 -13.48
C ASP A 171 11.09 5.07 -14.34
N ILE A 172 9.91 4.66 -13.87
CA ILE A 172 9.01 3.74 -14.57
C ILE A 172 8.60 4.25 -15.96
N THR A 173 8.60 5.57 -16.16
CA THR A 173 8.20 6.22 -17.42
C THR A 173 9.21 6.01 -18.56
N ASN A 174 10.43 5.54 -18.23
CA ASN A 174 11.40 5.11 -19.24
C ASN A 174 10.97 3.82 -19.96
N VAL A 175 10.07 3.03 -19.36
CA VAL A 175 9.76 1.67 -19.80
C VAL A 175 8.25 1.45 -20.00
N ASP A 176 7.41 2.19 -19.27
CA ASP A 176 5.96 2.14 -19.45
C ASP A 176 5.51 2.70 -20.81
N ASN A 177 4.23 2.47 -21.11
CA ASN A 177 3.60 3.04 -22.29
C ASN A 177 2.26 3.65 -21.90
N THR A 178 2.27 4.96 -21.64
CA THR A 178 1.08 5.73 -21.29
C THR A 178 0.07 5.90 -22.44
N ASN A 179 0.46 5.62 -23.70
CA ASN A 179 -0.46 5.67 -24.84
C ASN A 179 -1.33 4.42 -24.94
N ASN A 180 -0.86 3.30 -24.36
CA ASN A 180 -1.57 2.02 -24.35
C ASN A 180 -1.77 1.48 -22.92
N ASN A 181 -1.65 2.37 -21.93
CA ASN A 181 -1.82 2.12 -20.50
C ASN A 181 -1.17 0.80 -20.02
N SER A 182 0.11 0.61 -20.32
CA SER A 182 0.78 -0.68 -20.06
C SER A 182 2.16 -0.56 -19.43
N VAL A 183 2.49 -1.46 -18.51
CA VAL A 183 3.79 -1.57 -17.84
C VAL A 183 4.39 -2.95 -18.12
N PRO A 184 5.58 -3.04 -18.75
CA PRO A 184 6.27 -4.31 -18.95
C PRO A 184 7.18 -4.67 -17.76
N VAL A 185 7.34 -5.96 -17.51
CA VAL A 185 8.20 -6.48 -16.43
C VAL A 185 9.06 -7.65 -16.90
N GLU A 186 10.09 -7.91 -16.10
CA GLU A 186 10.87 -9.14 -16.11
C GLU A 186 10.31 -10.11 -15.06
N ILE A 187 10.10 -11.38 -15.43
CA ILE A 187 9.63 -12.41 -14.48
C ILE A 187 10.63 -13.57 -14.48
N ALA A 188 10.88 -14.12 -13.28
CA ALA A 188 11.71 -15.30 -13.05
C ALA A 188 13.17 -15.17 -13.53
N GLY A 189 13.77 -13.97 -13.39
CA GLY A 189 15.18 -13.72 -13.73
C GLY A 189 15.50 -13.81 -15.23
N ALA A 190 14.51 -13.52 -16.09
CA ALA A 190 14.69 -13.53 -17.53
C ALA A 190 15.57 -12.36 -17.99
N THR A 191 16.49 -12.54 -18.93
CA THR A 191 17.37 -11.43 -19.36
C THR A 191 16.68 -10.35 -20.21
N GLU A 192 15.37 -10.50 -20.50
CA GLU A 192 14.55 -9.61 -21.32
C GLU A 192 13.14 -9.45 -20.71
N LEU A 193 12.45 -8.35 -21.07
CA LEU A 193 11.05 -8.13 -20.71
C LEU A 193 10.17 -9.25 -21.26
N SER A 194 9.73 -10.15 -20.38
CA SER A 194 8.96 -11.33 -20.74
C SER A 194 7.46 -11.17 -20.56
N TRP A 195 7.00 -10.13 -19.86
CA TRP A 195 5.59 -9.97 -19.50
C TRP A 195 5.13 -8.50 -19.52
N ARG A 196 3.81 -8.27 -19.64
CA ARG A 196 3.21 -6.94 -19.67
C ARG A 196 1.83 -6.90 -19.04
N TYR A 197 1.61 -5.88 -18.22
CA TYR A 197 0.35 -5.50 -17.61
C TYR A 197 -0.30 -4.37 -18.39
N PHE A 198 -1.59 -4.48 -18.69
CA PHE A 198 -2.41 -3.44 -19.29
C PHE A 198 -3.50 -3.03 -18.30
N PHE A 199 -3.49 -1.76 -17.91
CA PHE A 199 -4.40 -1.18 -16.94
C PHE A 199 -5.63 -0.59 -17.66
N PRO A 200 -6.86 -0.86 -17.20
CA PRO A 200 -8.10 -0.48 -17.87
C PRO A 200 -8.49 0.97 -17.57
N THR A 201 -7.62 1.94 -17.87
CA THR A 201 -7.90 3.36 -17.61
C THR A 201 -8.42 4.06 -18.86
N ASP A 202 -9.38 4.98 -18.72
CA ASP A 202 -9.86 5.82 -19.82
C ASP A 202 -8.73 6.72 -20.34
N THR A 203 -8.78 7.03 -21.64
CA THR A 203 -7.79 7.83 -22.36
C THR A 203 -8.26 9.25 -22.65
N GLY A 204 -9.54 9.57 -22.43
CA GLY A 204 -10.10 10.91 -22.62
C GLY A 204 -11.34 11.17 -21.78
N GLY A 205 -11.96 12.35 -21.97
CA GLY A 205 -13.18 12.74 -21.26
C GLY A 205 -12.99 12.92 -19.74
N ASN A 206 -14.10 12.88 -19.00
CA ASN A 206 -14.13 13.07 -17.55
C ASN A 206 -13.59 11.88 -16.76
N GLY A 207 -13.45 10.71 -17.41
CA GLY A 207 -12.86 9.51 -16.79
C GLY A 207 -11.36 9.35 -16.99
N GLN A 208 -10.68 10.30 -17.67
CA GLN A 208 -9.29 10.14 -18.09
C GLN A 208 -8.39 9.72 -16.90
N PHE A 209 -7.59 8.68 -17.11
CA PHE A 209 -6.68 8.04 -16.13
C PHE A 209 -7.32 7.14 -15.07
N ALA A 210 -8.64 7.12 -14.94
CA ALA A 210 -9.36 6.23 -14.03
C ALA A 210 -10.01 5.06 -14.79
N PHE A 211 -10.30 3.97 -14.06
CA PHE A 211 -11.33 3.04 -14.49
C PHE A 211 -12.68 3.72 -14.38
N ALA A 212 -13.28 4.03 -15.53
CA ALA A 212 -14.52 4.79 -15.64
C ALA A 212 -15.47 4.06 -16.60
N PRO A 213 -16.10 2.95 -16.16
CA PRO A 213 -16.89 2.08 -17.04
C PRO A 213 -18.07 2.81 -17.70
N ASN A 214 -18.64 3.83 -17.04
CA ASN A 214 -19.67 4.70 -17.61
C ASN A 214 -19.14 5.75 -18.62
N SER A 215 -17.83 6.00 -18.67
CA SER A 215 -17.18 6.88 -19.67
C SER A 215 -16.62 6.07 -20.85
N ALA A 216 -15.87 5.01 -20.57
CA ALA A 216 -15.31 4.11 -21.57
C ALA A 216 -15.22 2.67 -21.05
N SER A 217 -15.75 1.71 -21.82
CA SER A 217 -15.62 0.28 -21.51
C SER A 217 -14.26 -0.24 -21.98
N VAL A 218 -13.33 -0.40 -21.02
CA VAL A 218 -11.96 -0.87 -21.26
C VAL A 218 -11.70 -2.13 -20.42
N ASP A 219 -11.04 -3.12 -21.03
CA ASP A 219 -10.61 -4.36 -20.37
C ASP A 219 -9.14 -4.27 -19.90
N GLY A 220 -8.83 -4.92 -18.78
CA GLY A 220 -7.46 -5.15 -18.33
C GLY A 220 -6.84 -6.35 -19.03
N LYS A 221 -5.52 -6.44 -19.10
CA LYS A 221 -4.84 -7.59 -19.74
C LYS A 221 -3.51 -7.93 -19.10
N TYR A 222 -3.18 -9.22 -19.13
CA TYR A 222 -1.83 -9.74 -18.90
C TYR A 222 -1.32 -10.45 -20.14
N LYS A 223 -0.08 -10.20 -20.54
CA LYS A 223 0.46 -10.70 -21.81
C LYS A 223 1.93 -11.07 -21.73
N SER A 224 2.27 -12.26 -22.24
CA SER A 224 3.66 -12.63 -22.52
C SER A 224 4.21 -11.86 -23.71
N LEU A 225 5.41 -11.31 -23.58
CA LEU A 225 6.12 -10.57 -24.63
C LEU A 225 7.09 -11.45 -25.43
N LEU A 226 7.53 -12.57 -24.84
CA LEU A 226 8.48 -13.49 -25.46
C LEU A 226 7.80 -14.83 -25.80
N GLY A 227 8.38 -15.54 -26.77
CA GLY A 227 7.92 -16.86 -27.17
C GLY A 227 6.52 -16.88 -27.83
N THR A 228 5.68 -17.84 -27.43
CA THR A 228 4.27 -17.88 -27.88
C THR A 228 3.49 -16.81 -27.12
N SER A 229 2.94 -15.82 -27.82
CA SER A 229 2.09 -14.78 -27.21
C SER A 229 0.87 -15.42 -26.56
N VAL A 230 0.87 -15.46 -25.22
CA VAL A 230 -0.30 -15.82 -24.42
C VAL A 230 -0.83 -14.54 -23.76
N GLU A 231 -2.15 -14.34 -23.84
CA GLU A 231 -2.85 -13.19 -23.30
C GLU A 231 -4.00 -13.68 -22.43
N THR A 232 -4.23 -13.03 -21.29
CA THR A 232 -5.41 -13.21 -20.46
C THR A 232 -6.10 -11.87 -20.30
N THR A 233 -7.35 -11.82 -20.75
CA THR A 233 -8.21 -10.64 -20.59
C THR A 233 -8.87 -10.65 -19.22
N ILE A 234 -8.96 -9.47 -18.63
CA ILE A 234 -9.73 -9.17 -17.44
C ILE A 234 -10.87 -8.29 -17.92
N SER A 235 -12.07 -8.85 -17.95
CA SER A 235 -13.21 -8.11 -18.50
C SER A 235 -13.53 -6.91 -17.64
N ASN A 236 -14.11 -5.87 -18.23
CA ASN A 236 -14.59 -4.69 -17.51
C ASN A 236 -15.42 -5.02 -16.26
N SER A 237 -16.28 -6.05 -16.31
CA SER A 237 -17.07 -6.51 -15.16
C SER A 237 -16.27 -7.19 -14.05
N GLU A 238 -15.02 -7.58 -14.33
CA GLU A 238 -14.11 -8.19 -13.36
C GLU A 238 -13.19 -7.16 -12.67
N ILE A 239 -13.31 -5.89 -13.03
CA ILE A 239 -12.51 -4.80 -12.47
C ILE A 239 -13.31 -4.11 -11.36
N ILE A 240 -12.69 -4.02 -10.18
CA ILE A 240 -13.29 -3.34 -9.03
C ILE A 240 -12.95 -1.85 -9.05
N SER A 241 -11.68 -1.54 -9.31
CA SER A 241 -11.15 -0.19 -9.43
C SER A 241 -9.76 -0.26 -10.07
N ALA A 242 -9.44 0.71 -10.91
CA ALA A 242 -8.10 0.88 -11.45
C ALA A 242 -7.85 2.36 -11.72
N GLY A 243 -6.58 2.72 -11.82
CA GLY A 243 -6.20 4.10 -12.10
C GLY A 243 -4.72 4.23 -12.34
N ARG A 244 -4.33 5.38 -12.86
CA ARG A 244 -2.94 5.76 -12.99
C ARG A 244 -2.74 7.24 -12.76
N MET A 245 -1.61 7.60 -12.20
CA MET A 245 -1.19 9.00 -12.21
C MET A 245 -0.90 9.46 -13.64
N LYS A 246 -1.22 10.72 -13.92
CA LYS A 246 -0.71 11.42 -15.10
C LYS A 246 0.81 11.34 -15.12
N GLY A 247 1.37 10.98 -16.27
CA GLY A 247 2.80 10.71 -16.43
C GLY A 247 3.21 9.27 -16.18
N GLY A 248 2.42 8.42 -15.50
CA GLY A 248 2.71 6.98 -15.37
C GLY A 248 3.58 6.58 -14.18
N ASN A 249 3.72 7.42 -13.16
CA ASN A 249 4.56 7.11 -11.99
C ASN A 249 3.93 6.14 -10.97
N PHE A 250 2.61 5.97 -11.03
CA PHE A 250 1.84 5.07 -10.19
C PHE A 250 0.67 4.52 -10.98
N TRP A 251 0.43 3.22 -10.85
CA TRP A 251 -0.64 2.47 -11.49
C TRP A 251 -1.19 1.49 -10.48
N PHE A 252 -2.50 1.27 -10.51
CA PHE A 252 -3.10 0.20 -9.75
C PHE A 252 -4.29 -0.40 -10.49
N MET A 253 -4.56 -1.66 -10.19
CA MET A 253 -5.74 -2.37 -10.63
C MET A 253 -6.12 -3.41 -9.58
N THR A 254 -7.39 -3.41 -9.21
CA THR A 254 -8.01 -4.37 -8.30
C THR A 254 -9.08 -5.12 -9.06
N THR A 255 -9.13 -6.44 -8.90
CA THR A 255 -9.98 -7.33 -9.70
C THR A 255 -10.73 -8.29 -8.80
N ASP A 256 -11.83 -8.85 -9.28
CA ASP A 256 -12.52 -10.02 -8.68
C ASP A 256 -12.31 -11.29 -9.54
N LYS A 257 -11.20 -11.32 -10.28
CA LYS A 257 -10.88 -12.40 -11.20
C LYS A 257 -10.41 -13.64 -10.43
N ALA A 258 -10.94 -14.80 -10.83
CA ALA A 258 -10.52 -16.09 -10.29
C ALA A 258 -9.04 -16.40 -10.58
N ALA A 259 -8.39 -17.15 -9.68
CA ALA A 259 -7.03 -17.61 -9.86
C ALA A 259 -6.86 -18.45 -11.13
N GLN A 260 -5.74 -18.26 -11.83
CA GLN A 260 -5.43 -18.98 -13.07
C GLN A 260 -3.91 -19.13 -13.23
N ASN A 261 -3.49 -20.28 -13.74
CA ASN A 261 -2.11 -20.48 -14.20
C ASN A 261 -2.01 -20.29 -15.71
N ILE A 262 -1.08 -19.45 -16.15
CA ILE A 262 -0.79 -19.18 -17.56
C ILE A 262 0.59 -19.76 -17.88
N SER A 263 0.64 -20.77 -18.73
CA SER A 263 1.91 -21.26 -19.28
C SER A 263 2.38 -20.36 -20.41
N TYR A 264 3.63 -19.91 -20.37
CA TYR A 264 4.27 -19.11 -21.41
C TYR A 264 5.71 -19.57 -21.63
N THR A 265 6.34 -19.16 -22.73
CA THR A 265 7.74 -19.48 -23.03
C THR A 265 8.63 -18.24 -22.93
N SER A 266 9.70 -18.31 -22.14
CA SER A 266 10.70 -17.24 -21.99
C SER A 266 12.09 -17.72 -22.48
N SER A 267 12.88 -16.79 -23.03
CA SER A 267 14.30 -17.04 -23.35
C SER A 267 15.15 -16.84 -22.09
N THR A 268 16.02 -17.78 -21.76
CA THR A 268 16.89 -17.70 -20.56
C THR A 268 18.21 -16.97 -20.79
N GLY A 269 18.31 -16.20 -21.88
CA GLY A 269 19.60 -15.77 -22.39
C GLY A 269 20.51 -16.98 -22.73
N PRO A 270 21.78 -16.71 -23.07
CA PRO A 270 22.71 -17.73 -23.53
C PRO A 270 23.38 -18.46 -22.37
N SER A 271 23.64 -19.76 -22.54
CA SER A 271 24.35 -20.60 -21.55
C SER A 271 25.79 -20.16 -21.25
N ARG A 272 26.33 -19.25 -22.06
CA ARG A 272 27.67 -18.67 -21.93
C ARG A 272 27.57 -17.15 -22.10
N SER A 273 28.12 -16.39 -21.16
CA SER A 273 27.81 -14.97 -20.99
C SER A 273 28.55 -14.01 -21.93
N HIS A 274 29.56 -14.48 -22.68
CA HIS A 274 30.37 -13.61 -23.55
C HIS A 274 30.18 -13.91 -25.03
N ALA A 275 30.26 -12.88 -25.87
CA ALA A 275 30.37 -13.03 -27.31
C ALA A 275 31.62 -12.32 -27.81
N LEU A 276 32.17 -12.77 -28.93
CA LEU A 276 33.43 -12.28 -29.45
C LEU A 276 33.29 -11.87 -30.90
N ILE A 277 33.70 -10.65 -31.21
CA ILE A 277 33.73 -10.12 -32.58
C ILE A 277 35.19 -9.96 -33.00
N ALA A 278 35.61 -10.74 -33.99
CA ALA A 278 36.96 -10.74 -34.53
C ALA A 278 36.95 -10.46 -36.04
N GLY A 279 38.06 -9.94 -36.56
CA GLY A 279 38.22 -9.57 -37.98
C GLY A 279 38.58 -8.08 -38.18
N GLN A 280 38.09 -7.45 -39.25
CA GLN A 280 38.39 -6.06 -39.63
C GLN A 280 37.17 -5.13 -39.38
N SER A 281 37.40 -3.91 -38.86
CA SER A 281 36.34 -3.00 -38.39
C SER A 281 35.62 -2.19 -39.47
N SER A 282 36.17 -2.05 -40.68
CA SER A 282 35.79 -0.90 -41.53
C SER A 282 34.66 -1.12 -42.56
N TRP A 283 34.27 -2.35 -42.92
CA TRP A 283 33.33 -2.54 -44.06
C TRP A 283 32.27 -3.67 -43.94
N TYR A 284 32.21 -4.47 -42.86
CA TYR A 284 31.52 -5.78 -42.88
C TYR A 284 30.77 -6.13 -41.58
N GLY A 285 29.56 -5.59 -41.37
CA GLY A 285 28.74 -5.90 -40.17
C GLY A 285 29.24 -5.33 -38.83
N GLY A 286 30.48 -4.85 -38.75
CA GLY A 286 31.03 -3.90 -37.75
C GLY A 286 31.00 -4.29 -36.25
N THR A 287 31.70 -3.49 -35.44
CA THR A 287 31.80 -3.61 -33.97
C THR A 287 31.01 -2.54 -33.21
N GLY A 288 30.34 -1.63 -33.93
CA GLY A 288 29.51 -0.59 -33.34
C GLY A 288 28.26 -1.19 -32.71
N ASN A 289 27.68 -0.49 -31.74
CA ASN A 289 26.47 -0.93 -31.03
C ASN A 289 25.18 -0.46 -31.72
N GLU A 290 25.24 0.04 -32.97
CA GLU A 290 24.05 0.49 -33.68
C GLU A 290 23.28 -0.68 -34.33
N THR A 291 21.98 -0.51 -34.47
CA THR A 291 21.09 -1.44 -35.17
C THR A 291 21.62 -1.82 -36.56
N GLY A 292 21.82 -3.11 -36.81
CA GLY A 292 22.44 -3.60 -38.06
C GLY A 292 23.91 -3.95 -37.94
N ARG A 293 24.47 -3.91 -36.71
CA ARG A 293 25.80 -4.41 -36.37
C ARG A 293 25.72 -5.67 -35.52
N TRP A 294 26.76 -6.50 -35.57
CA TRP A 294 26.82 -7.74 -34.78
C TRP A 294 26.80 -7.50 -33.28
N ARG A 295 27.56 -6.49 -32.79
CA ARG A 295 27.58 -6.14 -31.37
C ARG A 295 26.19 -5.83 -30.83
N TYR A 296 25.39 -5.06 -31.58
CA TYR A 296 24.01 -4.77 -31.21
C TYR A 296 23.20 -6.06 -30.98
N TYR A 297 23.17 -6.99 -31.93
CA TYR A 297 22.37 -8.21 -31.79
C TYR A 297 22.92 -9.19 -30.75
N LEU A 298 24.23 -9.22 -30.54
CA LEU A 298 24.84 -10.04 -29.48
C LEU A 298 24.51 -9.49 -28.10
N GLU A 299 24.59 -8.17 -27.89
CA GLU A 299 24.19 -7.54 -26.63
C GLU A 299 22.68 -7.68 -26.40
N GLN A 300 21.84 -7.56 -27.45
CA GLN A 300 20.41 -7.84 -27.36
C GLN A 300 20.13 -9.30 -27.00
N ALA A 301 20.92 -10.26 -27.52
CA ALA A 301 20.80 -11.67 -27.16
C ALA A 301 21.41 -12.01 -25.78
N GLY A 302 21.78 -11.02 -24.96
CA GLY A 302 22.24 -11.21 -23.58
C GLY A 302 23.75 -11.46 -23.43
N TYR A 303 24.57 -11.26 -24.47
CA TYR A 303 26.01 -11.45 -24.38
C TYR A 303 26.77 -10.16 -24.02
N THR A 304 27.74 -10.29 -23.13
CA THR A 304 28.82 -9.31 -22.99
C THR A 304 29.76 -9.41 -24.19
N SER A 305 29.74 -8.41 -25.07
CA SER A 305 30.48 -8.43 -26.34
C SER A 305 31.94 -7.95 -26.19
N LEU A 306 32.90 -8.82 -26.51
CA LEU A 306 34.31 -8.49 -26.65
C LEU A 306 34.67 -8.12 -28.10
N ASN A 307 35.36 -7.00 -28.25
CA ASN A 307 35.89 -6.57 -29.52
C ASN A 307 37.35 -7.02 -29.67
N CYS A 308 37.57 -8.05 -30.48
CA CYS A 308 38.88 -8.60 -30.80
C CYS A 308 39.32 -8.26 -32.23
N THR A 309 38.78 -7.19 -32.80
CA THR A 309 39.17 -6.72 -34.13
C THR A 309 40.66 -6.39 -34.18
N ASN A 310 41.35 -6.85 -35.22
CA ASN A 310 42.80 -6.68 -35.41
C ASN A 310 43.68 -7.22 -34.26
N ILE A 311 43.14 -8.04 -33.36
CA ILE A 311 43.86 -8.66 -32.24
C ILE A 311 43.64 -10.18 -32.34
N ASN A 312 44.65 -10.97 -31.97
CA ASN A 312 44.51 -12.42 -31.87
C ASN A 312 43.49 -12.79 -30.78
N ILE A 313 42.62 -13.77 -31.02
CA ILE A 313 41.54 -14.14 -30.09
C ILE A 313 42.08 -14.56 -28.72
N ASP A 314 43.14 -15.36 -28.64
CA ASP A 314 43.72 -15.78 -27.35
C ASP A 314 44.30 -14.59 -26.57
N THR A 315 44.91 -13.65 -27.29
CA THR A 315 45.39 -12.39 -26.68
C THR A 315 44.23 -11.53 -26.19
N CYS A 316 43.13 -11.49 -26.95
CA CYS A 316 41.94 -10.74 -26.59
C CYS A 316 41.24 -11.33 -25.35
N LEU A 317 41.09 -12.66 -25.30
CA LEU A 317 40.58 -13.41 -24.16
C LEU A 317 41.46 -13.19 -22.92
N SER A 318 42.79 -13.28 -23.08
CA SER A 318 43.75 -13.01 -22.00
C SER A 318 43.68 -11.56 -21.49
N ASN A 319 43.53 -10.57 -22.37
CA ASN A 319 43.41 -9.17 -21.97
C ASN A 319 42.12 -8.92 -21.18
N ALA A 320 41.06 -9.67 -21.47
CA ALA A 320 39.78 -9.58 -20.79
C ALA A 320 39.64 -10.54 -19.59
N SER A 321 40.67 -11.34 -19.30
CA SER A 321 40.65 -12.35 -18.22
C SER A 321 39.49 -13.36 -18.31
N ILE A 322 39.10 -13.73 -19.53
CA ILE A 322 38.04 -14.73 -19.78
C ILE A 322 38.59 -15.93 -20.55
N SER A 323 37.92 -17.08 -20.42
CA SER A 323 38.28 -18.31 -21.13
C SER A 323 37.37 -18.54 -22.35
N LEU A 324 37.84 -19.33 -23.32
CA LEU A 324 37.05 -19.65 -24.52
C LEU A 324 35.76 -20.44 -24.18
N SER A 325 35.71 -21.14 -23.04
CA SER A 325 34.51 -21.80 -22.53
C SER A 325 33.43 -20.84 -22.03
N ASP A 326 33.78 -19.58 -21.73
CA ASP A 326 32.83 -18.54 -21.30
C ASP A 326 32.17 -17.81 -22.50
N VAL A 327 32.65 -18.10 -23.71
CA VAL A 327 32.18 -17.47 -24.96
C VAL A 327 31.10 -18.35 -25.59
N GLY A 328 29.92 -17.80 -25.87
CA GLY A 328 28.82 -18.51 -26.53
C GLY A 328 28.77 -18.32 -28.04
N VAL A 329 29.18 -17.15 -28.53
CA VAL A 329 29.17 -16.85 -29.97
C VAL A 329 30.47 -16.16 -30.36
N ILE A 330 31.08 -16.63 -31.45
CA ILE A 330 32.20 -15.98 -32.11
C ILE A 330 31.75 -15.56 -33.50
N ILE A 331 31.83 -14.27 -33.78
CA ILE A 331 31.62 -13.68 -35.09
C ILE A 331 32.97 -13.31 -35.69
N HIS A 332 33.37 -14.01 -36.75
CA HIS A 332 34.66 -13.83 -37.40
C HIS A 332 34.51 -13.32 -38.84
N ASN A 333 34.60 -12.00 -39.02
CA ASN A 333 34.30 -11.29 -40.27
C ASN A 333 35.55 -10.92 -41.09
N SER A 334 36.45 -11.88 -41.37
CA SER A 334 37.65 -11.63 -42.19
C SER A 334 38.14 -12.87 -42.96
N VAL A 335 38.86 -12.61 -44.06
CA VAL A 335 39.63 -13.55 -44.90
C VAL A 335 41.08 -13.06 -45.04
N GLY A 336 42.04 -13.98 -45.12
CA GLY A 336 43.44 -13.74 -45.46
C GLY A 336 44.43 -14.00 -44.33
N SER A 337 45.61 -14.51 -44.69
CA SER A 337 46.71 -14.84 -43.77
C SER A 337 47.53 -13.62 -43.30
N ASN A 338 46.92 -12.44 -43.20
CA ASN A 338 47.62 -11.25 -42.77
C ASN A 338 47.73 -11.22 -41.23
N PRO A 339 48.93 -11.13 -40.63
CA PRO A 339 49.11 -11.12 -39.17
C PRO A 339 48.40 -9.96 -38.45
N TYR A 340 47.97 -8.92 -39.18
CA TYR A 340 47.16 -7.83 -38.64
C TYR A 340 45.65 -8.14 -38.55
N TRP A 341 45.19 -9.30 -39.05
CA TRP A 341 43.76 -9.58 -39.32
C TRP A 341 43.10 -10.50 -38.29
N GLY A 342 43.74 -10.67 -37.13
CA GLY A 342 43.24 -11.53 -36.05
C GLY A 342 43.15 -12.98 -36.54
N THR A 343 44.27 -13.70 -36.58
CA THR A 343 44.23 -15.13 -36.86
C THR A 343 43.47 -15.85 -35.75
N LEU A 344 42.59 -16.80 -36.11
CA LEU A 344 42.06 -17.85 -35.22
C LEU A 344 43.22 -18.79 -34.82
N ALA A 345 44.22 -18.29 -34.09
CA ALA A 345 45.44 -19.03 -33.82
C ALA A 345 45.37 -19.77 -32.48
N ASP A 346 44.68 -20.91 -32.46
CA ASP A 346 45.37 -22.10 -31.96
C ASP A 346 46.11 -22.67 -33.18
N SER A 347 47.43 -22.81 -33.07
CA SER A 347 48.29 -23.37 -34.12
C SER A 347 47.82 -24.74 -34.67
N ASN A 348 46.87 -25.41 -34.00
CA ASN A 348 46.33 -26.72 -34.38
C ASN A 348 44.79 -26.80 -34.54
N TYR A 349 44.02 -25.70 -34.46
CA TYR A 349 42.53 -25.70 -34.50
C TYR A 349 41.81 -26.56 -33.43
N ALA A 350 42.54 -27.15 -32.49
CA ALA A 350 42.00 -28.08 -31.49
C ALA A 350 41.14 -27.36 -30.44
N GLY A 351 41.56 -26.17 -29.99
CA GLY A 351 40.78 -25.35 -29.07
C GLY A 351 39.42 -24.93 -29.64
N LEU A 352 39.37 -24.61 -30.95
CA LEU A 352 38.13 -24.22 -31.62
C LEU A 352 37.19 -25.41 -31.88
N ALA A 353 37.76 -26.58 -32.21
CA ALA A 353 37.01 -27.83 -32.27
C ALA A 353 36.40 -28.18 -30.90
N SER A 354 37.19 -28.07 -29.82
CA SER A 354 36.71 -28.27 -28.45
C SER A 354 35.66 -27.24 -28.04
N TYR A 355 35.78 -25.98 -28.49
CA TYR A 355 34.78 -24.94 -28.27
C TYR A 355 33.44 -25.29 -28.91
N LEU A 356 33.46 -25.76 -30.16
CA LEU A 356 32.28 -26.24 -30.87
C LEU A 356 31.72 -27.50 -30.21
N ASP A 357 32.54 -28.49 -29.85
CA ASP A 357 32.06 -29.68 -29.13
C ASP A 357 31.44 -29.36 -27.77
N GLY A 358 31.87 -28.27 -27.14
CA GLY A 358 31.27 -27.75 -25.92
C GLY A 358 29.96 -26.96 -26.11
N GLY A 359 29.46 -26.78 -27.33
CA GLY A 359 28.21 -26.04 -27.61
C GLY A 359 28.38 -24.59 -28.08
N GLY A 360 29.59 -24.18 -28.46
CA GLY A 360 29.82 -22.83 -28.98
C GLY A 360 29.25 -22.60 -30.38
N ILE A 361 28.94 -21.34 -30.70
CA ILE A 361 28.54 -20.90 -32.05
C ILE A 361 29.71 -20.19 -32.71
N LEU A 362 30.03 -20.56 -33.94
CA LEU A 362 31.02 -19.85 -34.76
C LEU A 362 30.39 -19.42 -36.09
N PHE A 363 30.25 -18.11 -36.28
CA PHE A 363 30.06 -17.54 -37.61
C PHE A 363 31.42 -17.18 -38.20
N LYS A 364 31.71 -17.67 -39.41
CA LYS A 364 32.95 -17.32 -40.12
C LYS A 364 32.71 -17.07 -41.60
N VAL A 365 33.33 -16.01 -42.10
CA VAL A 365 33.60 -15.86 -43.53
C VAL A 365 34.66 -16.89 -43.94
N THR A 366 34.30 -17.78 -44.86
CA THR A 366 35.07 -18.98 -45.20
C THR A 366 35.82 -18.91 -46.53
N PHE A 367 35.46 -17.97 -47.41
CA PHE A 367 36.06 -17.82 -48.74
C PHE A 367 35.79 -16.41 -49.31
N GLU A 368 36.59 -15.95 -50.27
CA GLU A 368 36.34 -14.76 -51.11
C GLU A 368 36.70 -15.10 -52.58
N ASN A 369 35.82 -14.76 -53.53
CA ASN A 369 36.05 -15.04 -54.95
C ASN A 369 37.02 -14.01 -55.57
N SER A 370 37.95 -14.48 -56.41
CA SER A 370 38.84 -13.62 -57.19
C SER A 370 38.29 -13.36 -58.58
N GLY A 371 37.93 -12.11 -58.84
CA GLY A 371 37.50 -11.68 -60.15
C GLY A 371 38.53 -11.81 -61.26
N GLY A 372 38.14 -12.55 -62.30
CA GLY A 372 38.78 -12.50 -63.61
C GLY A 372 39.92 -13.50 -63.78
N GLY A 373 39.92 -14.18 -64.93
CA GLY A 373 40.80 -15.31 -65.23
C GLY A 373 42.27 -15.02 -65.01
N GLY A 374 42.91 -15.88 -64.21
CA GLY A 374 44.36 -15.89 -64.02
C GLY A 374 44.83 -16.33 -62.64
N GLY A 375 44.26 -17.39 -62.05
CA GLY A 375 44.85 -18.18 -60.94
C GLY A 375 45.23 -17.47 -59.62
N ASN A 376 45.16 -16.15 -59.54
CA ASN A 376 45.47 -15.36 -58.34
C ASN A 376 44.18 -15.09 -57.59
N VAL A 377 43.95 -15.93 -56.57
CA VAL A 377 42.89 -15.76 -55.58
C VAL A 377 43.21 -14.50 -54.76
N CYS A 378 42.28 -13.54 -54.65
CA CYS A 378 42.50 -12.35 -53.82
C CYS A 378 42.66 -12.77 -52.37
N CYS A 379 43.36 -11.93 -51.61
CA CYS A 379 43.07 -11.79 -50.19
C CYS A 379 43.35 -13.06 -49.36
N GLY A 380 44.13 -14.01 -49.87
CA GLY A 380 44.51 -15.23 -49.15
C GLY A 380 43.45 -16.35 -49.14
N ALA A 381 42.38 -16.28 -49.96
CA ALA A 381 41.24 -17.19 -49.81
C ALA A 381 41.54 -18.69 -50.03
N ASN A 382 42.61 -19.06 -50.76
CA ASN A 382 43.08 -20.46 -50.82
C ASN A 382 43.65 -20.94 -49.48
N ILE A 383 44.29 -20.05 -48.73
CA ILE A 383 44.84 -20.33 -47.41
C ILE A 383 43.69 -20.46 -46.41
N ASP A 384 42.67 -19.60 -46.48
CA ASP A 384 41.49 -19.71 -45.62
C ASP A 384 40.66 -20.95 -45.92
N MET A 385 40.45 -21.30 -47.19
CA MET A 385 39.73 -22.52 -47.55
C MET A 385 40.47 -23.77 -47.07
N GLY A 386 41.81 -23.81 -47.18
CA GLY A 386 42.64 -24.88 -46.61
C GLY A 386 42.65 -24.90 -45.07
N SER A 387 42.62 -23.72 -44.45
CA SER A 387 42.50 -23.54 -42.98
C SER A 387 41.16 -24.05 -42.48
N MET A 388 40.07 -23.71 -43.17
CA MET A 388 38.72 -24.18 -42.86
C MET A 388 38.59 -25.69 -43.10
N GLN A 389 39.19 -26.22 -44.16
CA GLN A 389 39.25 -27.67 -44.39
C GLN A 389 39.99 -28.38 -43.25
N THR A 390 41.08 -27.78 -42.74
CA THR A 390 41.82 -28.32 -41.59
C THR A 390 40.99 -28.24 -40.30
N MET A 391 40.28 -27.14 -40.05
CA MET A 391 39.37 -26.99 -38.92
C MET A 391 38.24 -28.04 -38.95
N PHE A 392 37.55 -28.21 -40.09
CA PHE A 392 36.49 -29.22 -40.23
C PHE A 392 37.02 -30.65 -40.09
N ASN A 393 38.22 -30.93 -40.61
CA ASN A 393 38.85 -32.24 -40.41
C ASN A 393 39.25 -32.49 -38.96
N THR A 394 39.61 -31.44 -38.21
CA THR A 394 39.95 -31.51 -36.79
C THR A 394 38.70 -31.68 -35.92
N TRP A 395 37.62 -30.99 -36.27
CA TRP A 395 36.35 -31.02 -35.54
C TRP A 395 35.49 -32.25 -35.85
N LEU A 396 35.27 -32.56 -37.12
CA LEU A 396 34.32 -33.59 -37.56
C LEU A 396 35.00 -34.84 -38.17
N GLY A 397 36.33 -34.85 -38.29
CA GLY A 397 37.10 -35.95 -38.90
C GLY A 397 37.35 -35.79 -40.41
N SER A 398 38.26 -36.62 -40.95
CA SER A 398 38.95 -36.42 -42.24
C SER A 398 38.11 -36.43 -43.52
N ASN A 399 36.77 -36.57 -43.44
CA ASN A 399 35.86 -36.67 -44.59
C ASN A 399 34.79 -35.55 -44.63
N HIS A 400 34.85 -34.59 -43.71
CA HIS A 400 33.81 -33.56 -43.52
C HIS A 400 34.28 -32.13 -43.87
N GLY A 401 35.45 -32.00 -44.51
CA GLY A 401 35.98 -30.71 -44.97
C GLY A 401 35.25 -30.13 -46.19
N LEU A 402 35.43 -28.83 -46.42
CA LEU A 402 34.96 -28.14 -47.63
C LEU A 402 35.62 -28.77 -48.87
N SER A 403 34.83 -29.11 -49.90
CA SER A 403 35.30 -29.93 -51.05
C SER A 403 35.56 -29.14 -52.34
N GLY A 404 35.41 -27.81 -52.29
CA GLY A 404 35.70 -26.90 -53.41
C GLY A 404 34.71 -25.74 -53.50
N ILE A 405 34.74 -25.03 -54.63
CA ILE A 405 33.84 -23.92 -54.95
C ILE A 405 32.94 -24.30 -56.13
N THR A 406 31.68 -23.84 -56.14
CA THR A 406 30.77 -23.99 -57.27
C THR A 406 31.08 -22.89 -58.30
N SER A 407 31.67 -23.26 -59.43
CA SER A 407 32.06 -22.32 -60.50
C SER A 407 30.87 -21.87 -61.35
N GLY A 408 30.66 -20.57 -61.51
CA GLY A 408 29.73 -20.07 -62.53
C GLY A 408 29.29 -18.61 -62.44
N ASN A 409 30.19 -17.62 -62.36
CA ASN A 409 30.01 -16.33 -63.06
C ASN A 409 31.24 -15.43 -62.90
N SER A 410 31.52 -14.66 -63.94
CA SER A 410 32.46 -13.54 -63.93
C SER A 410 32.09 -12.52 -62.86
N HIS A 411 33.11 -11.92 -62.24
CA HIS A 411 32.98 -10.77 -61.34
C HIS A 411 32.10 -9.70 -61.99
N PHE A 412 30.89 -9.51 -61.48
CA PHE A 412 30.24 -8.22 -61.58
C PHE A 412 30.58 -7.49 -60.30
N TYR A 413 31.24 -6.34 -60.41
CA TYR A 413 31.57 -5.47 -59.28
C TYR A 413 30.34 -4.96 -58.50
N TYR A 414 29.12 -5.45 -58.83
CA TYR A 414 27.81 -5.05 -58.29
C TYR A 414 26.71 -6.13 -58.48
N ALA A 415 27.03 -7.44 -58.56
CA ALA A 415 25.95 -8.45 -58.53
C ALA A 415 25.41 -8.59 -57.11
N ARG A 416 24.14 -8.22 -56.93
CA ARG A 416 23.42 -8.27 -55.66
C ARG A 416 22.49 -9.45 -55.70
N ASP A 417 22.94 -10.57 -55.17
CA ASP A 417 22.11 -11.76 -55.11
C ASP A 417 21.26 -11.70 -53.83
N SER A 418 19.95 -11.71 -54.06
CA SER A 418 18.92 -11.78 -53.02
C SER A 418 18.45 -13.23 -52.94
N LEU A 419 19.13 -14.04 -52.14
CA LEU A 419 18.89 -15.48 -52.09
C LEU A 419 17.85 -15.80 -51.01
N ASP A 420 16.88 -16.64 -51.34
CA ASP A 420 15.93 -17.16 -50.34
C ASP A 420 16.65 -18.07 -49.36
N ILE A 421 16.41 -17.82 -48.06
CA ILE A 421 16.69 -18.78 -47.01
C ILE A 421 15.68 -19.92 -47.15
N ALA A 422 16.19 -21.12 -47.42
CA ALA A 422 15.37 -22.31 -47.53
C ALA A 422 14.69 -22.62 -46.19
N ASP A 423 13.44 -23.10 -46.26
CA ASP A 423 12.80 -23.72 -45.10
C ASP A 423 13.42 -25.10 -44.87
N LEU A 424 14.22 -25.20 -43.81
CA LEU A 424 14.92 -26.43 -43.44
C LEU A 424 14.17 -27.26 -42.39
N SER A 425 12.97 -26.86 -41.98
CA SER A 425 12.16 -27.61 -40.99
C SER A 425 11.79 -29.03 -41.46
N GLN A 426 11.79 -29.26 -42.77
CA GLN A 426 11.48 -30.55 -43.40
C GLN A 426 12.71 -31.40 -43.72
N VAL A 427 13.92 -30.89 -43.45
CA VAL A 427 15.17 -31.62 -43.68
C VAL A 427 15.46 -32.52 -42.48
N SER A 428 15.71 -33.81 -42.71
CA SER A 428 15.98 -34.75 -41.63
C SER A 428 17.30 -34.45 -40.92
N GLY A 429 17.33 -34.69 -39.61
CA GLY A 429 18.51 -34.52 -38.76
C GLY A 429 18.81 -33.08 -38.36
N THR A 430 17.88 -32.14 -38.47
CA THR A 430 18.02 -30.79 -37.89
C THR A 430 17.56 -30.77 -36.43
N THR A 431 18.18 -29.90 -35.62
CA THR A 431 17.82 -29.68 -34.21
C THR A 431 17.55 -28.21 -33.88
N LEU A 432 17.92 -27.29 -34.77
CA LEU A 432 17.68 -25.86 -34.61
C LEU A 432 16.30 -25.45 -35.14
N ASP A 433 15.73 -24.38 -34.57
CA ASP A 433 14.52 -23.75 -35.11
C ASP A 433 14.87 -22.75 -36.21
N TYR A 434 14.42 -23.04 -37.43
CA TYR A 434 14.63 -22.20 -38.62
C TYR A 434 13.43 -21.32 -38.97
N SER A 435 12.31 -21.44 -38.25
CA SER A 435 11.05 -20.76 -38.58
C SER A 435 11.18 -19.23 -38.62
N GLY A 436 12.00 -18.66 -37.72
CA GLY A 436 12.30 -17.23 -37.66
C GLY A 436 13.12 -16.68 -38.83
N VAL A 437 13.69 -17.54 -39.69
CA VAL A 437 14.52 -17.14 -40.83
C VAL A 437 14.09 -17.76 -42.16
N ALA A 438 13.21 -18.77 -42.16
CA ALA A 438 12.69 -19.40 -43.37
C ALA A 438 12.01 -18.38 -44.30
N GLY A 439 12.35 -18.43 -45.59
CA GLY A 439 11.79 -17.54 -46.62
C GLY A 439 12.30 -16.09 -46.57
N LYS A 440 13.17 -15.72 -45.63
CA LYS A 440 13.84 -14.41 -45.62
C LYS A 440 14.88 -14.34 -46.74
N LYS A 441 15.16 -13.14 -47.25
CA LYS A 441 16.23 -12.94 -48.24
C LYS A 441 17.54 -12.66 -47.55
N TYR A 442 18.52 -13.51 -47.79
CA TYR A 442 19.91 -13.23 -47.52
C TYR A 442 20.48 -12.36 -48.65
N GLN A 443 20.80 -11.11 -48.32
CA GLN A 443 21.38 -10.16 -49.27
C GLN A 443 22.90 -10.22 -49.16
N VAL A 444 23.54 -10.72 -50.21
CA VAL A 444 25.00 -10.72 -50.32
C VAL A 444 25.48 -9.76 -51.38
N ASN A 445 26.69 -9.23 -51.19
CA ASN A 445 27.41 -8.52 -52.24
C ASN A 445 28.47 -9.45 -52.86
N ALA A 446 28.08 -10.70 -53.13
CA ALA A 446 28.97 -11.79 -53.47
C ALA A 446 28.63 -12.40 -54.84
N SER A 447 29.65 -12.95 -55.51
CA SER A 447 29.47 -13.92 -56.60
C SER A 447 30.34 -15.14 -56.29
N GLY A 448 29.75 -16.28 -55.97
CA GLY A 448 30.48 -17.53 -55.69
C GLY A 448 29.96 -18.30 -54.47
N GLY A 449 29.68 -19.59 -54.67
CA GLY A 449 29.20 -20.52 -53.65
C GLY A 449 30.26 -21.53 -53.22
N ILE A 450 30.10 -22.11 -52.03
CA ILE A 450 31.01 -23.11 -51.47
C ILE A 450 30.36 -24.49 -51.54
N ASN A 451 31.16 -25.52 -51.88
CA ASN A 451 30.74 -26.90 -51.71
C ASN A 451 30.79 -27.25 -50.22
N ILE A 452 29.63 -27.11 -49.58
CA ILE A 452 29.45 -27.34 -48.15
C ILE A 452 29.59 -28.83 -47.81
N PRO A 453 30.03 -29.18 -46.59
CA PRO A 453 30.07 -30.57 -46.15
C PRO A 453 28.68 -31.20 -46.17
N SER A 454 28.57 -32.50 -46.45
CA SER A 454 27.29 -33.22 -46.46
C SER A 454 26.57 -33.29 -45.11
N VAL A 455 27.29 -32.95 -44.04
CA VAL A 455 26.78 -32.83 -42.66
C VAL A 455 26.26 -31.43 -42.34
N CYS A 456 26.34 -30.49 -43.29
CA CYS A 456 25.82 -29.14 -43.15
C CYS A 456 24.67 -28.91 -44.15
N ASN A 457 23.78 -27.98 -43.81
CA ASN A 457 22.69 -27.54 -44.66
C ASN A 457 23.03 -26.22 -45.35
N GLY A 458 22.76 -26.14 -46.64
CA GLY A 458 22.80 -24.86 -47.36
C GLY A 458 21.57 -24.06 -46.96
N LEU A 459 21.79 -22.89 -46.34
CA LEU A 459 20.69 -21.96 -46.04
C LEU A 459 20.22 -21.27 -47.31
N THR A 460 21.11 -21.06 -48.27
CA THR A 460 20.80 -20.50 -49.59
C THR A 460 21.21 -21.44 -50.71
N VAL A 461 20.48 -21.40 -51.83
CA VAL A 461 20.84 -22.11 -53.07
C VAL A 461 22.27 -21.75 -53.48
N GLY A 462 23.10 -22.75 -53.79
CA GLY A 462 24.49 -22.54 -54.24
C GLY A 462 25.53 -22.49 -53.11
N GLY A 463 25.14 -22.48 -51.83
CA GLY A 463 26.09 -22.55 -50.71
C GLY A 463 26.75 -21.22 -50.33
N HIS A 464 26.05 -20.09 -50.53
CA HIS A 464 26.54 -18.74 -50.13
C HIS A 464 26.45 -18.49 -48.62
N LEU A 465 25.44 -19.07 -47.98
CA LEU A 465 25.30 -19.19 -46.54
C LEU A 465 24.93 -20.62 -46.21
N PHE A 466 25.59 -21.20 -45.21
CA PHE A 466 25.32 -22.55 -44.77
C PHE A 466 25.52 -22.69 -43.27
N ILE A 467 24.92 -23.74 -42.73
CA ILE A 467 24.95 -24.04 -41.30
C ILE A 467 25.20 -25.52 -41.08
N CYS A 468 26.08 -25.83 -40.15
CA CYS A 468 26.32 -27.17 -39.67
C CYS A 468 25.54 -27.34 -38.36
N ASP A 469 24.38 -27.97 -38.47
CA ASP A 469 23.42 -28.19 -37.38
C ASP A 469 23.89 -29.35 -36.47
N PRO A 470 23.82 -29.22 -35.14
CA PRO A 470 24.17 -30.27 -34.18
C PRO A 470 23.55 -31.64 -34.48
N GLY A 471 22.29 -31.65 -34.93
CA GLY A 471 21.58 -32.89 -35.27
C GLY A 471 22.17 -33.64 -36.47
N ARG A 472 22.95 -32.96 -37.31
CA ARG A 472 23.61 -33.55 -38.50
C ARG A 472 25.10 -33.78 -38.28
N THR A 473 25.77 -32.91 -37.52
CA THR A 473 27.20 -33.04 -37.22
C THR A 473 27.45 -34.05 -36.10
N GLY A 474 26.49 -34.25 -35.19
CA GLY A 474 26.66 -35.04 -33.97
C GLY A 474 27.49 -34.33 -32.89
N SER A 475 27.90 -33.07 -33.13
CA SER A 475 28.57 -32.20 -32.17
C SER A 475 27.57 -31.28 -31.48
N SER A 476 27.88 -30.76 -30.30
CA SER A 476 26.98 -29.86 -29.57
C SER A 476 26.92 -28.44 -30.15
N GLY A 477 27.95 -28.02 -30.90
CA GLY A 477 28.11 -26.65 -31.38
C GLY A 477 27.65 -26.41 -32.81
N ILE A 478 27.55 -25.13 -33.16
CA ILE A 478 27.00 -24.66 -34.42
C ILE A 478 28.09 -23.94 -35.20
N PHE A 479 28.30 -24.36 -36.45
CA PHE A 479 29.15 -23.62 -37.37
C PHE A 479 28.30 -23.00 -38.48
N ILE A 480 28.50 -21.70 -38.73
CA ILE A 480 27.83 -20.95 -39.79
C ILE A 480 28.90 -20.36 -40.69
N GLY A 481 28.86 -20.76 -41.96
CA GLY A 481 29.80 -20.29 -42.96
C GLY A 481 29.14 -19.40 -44.00
N SER A 482 29.84 -18.34 -44.39
CA SER A 482 29.48 -17.56 -45.58
C SER A 482 30.62 -17.51 -46.60
N GLY A 483 30.26 -17.53 -47.88
CA GLY A 483 31.15 -17.18 -48.99
C GLY A 483 31.06 -15.69 -49.28
N ASP A 484 32.20 -15.01 -49.19
CA ASP A 484 32.46 -13.56 -49.33
C ASP A 484 32.52 -12.77 -48.00
N VAL A 485 33.42 -11.78 -47.94
CA VAL A 485 33.63 -10.90 -46.77
C VAL A 485 32.50 -9.89 -46.54
N ASN A 486 31.60 -9.72 -47.52
CA ASN A 486 30.51 -8.72 -47.47
C ASN A 486 29.13 -9.27 -47.06
N SER A 487 29.06 -10.41 -46.37
CA SER A 487 27.84 -11.17 -45.99
C SER A 487 26.68 -10.34 -45.41
N PHE A 488 26.96 -9.35 -44.56
CA PHE A 488 25.95 -8.60 -43.80
C PHE A 488 26.23 -7.07 -43.81
N GLN A 489 26.37 -6.46 -44.97
CA GLN A 489 26.67 -5.02 -45.08
C GLN A 489 25.45 -4.10 -44.78
N PRO A 490 25.60 -3.02 -43.97
CA PRO A 490 24.47 -2.16 -43.62
C PRO A 490 24.15 -0.98 -44.57
N THR A 491 25.07 -0.43 -45.38
CA THR A 491 24.78 0.83 -46.07
C THR A 491 25.61 1.07 -47.33
N TRP A 492 25.13 0.60 -48.48
CA TRP A 492 25.23 1.36 -49.74
C TRP A 492 24.21 0.75 -50.71
N ASN A 493 23.07 1.40 -50.93
CA ASN A 493 22.06 1.10 -51.95
C ASN A 493 21.19 -0.18 -51.85
N ALA A 494 21.22 -1.02 -50.80
CA ALA A 494 20.19 -2.07 -50.67
C ALA A 494 18.81 -1.40 -50.46
N GLY A 495 17.79 -1.77 -51.24
CA GLY A 495 16.44 -1.28 -50.99
C GLY A 495 16.03 -1.57 -49.53
N ASN A 496 15.29 -0.66 -48.91
CA ASN A 496 15.01 -0.64 -47.47
C ASN A 496 14.49 -1.99 -46.90
N SER A 497 13.86 -2.83 -47.73
CA SER A 497 13.34 -4.16 -47.36
C SER A 497 14.42 -5.24 -47.15
N GLY A 498 15.56 -5.18 -47.83
CA GLY A 498 16.60 -6.22 -47.74
C GLY A 498 17.49 -6.09 -46.50
N VAL A 499 17.66 -4.87 -46.00
CA VAL A 499 18.45 -4.59 -44.78
C VAL A 499 17.77 -5.18 -43.54
N ASN A 500 16.44 -5.10 -43.45
CA ASN A 500 15.69 -5.67 -42.33
C ASN A 500 15.79 -7.20 -42.25
N GLN A 501 15.88 -7.89 -43.38
CA GLN A 501 15.96 -9.35 -43.39
C GLN A 501 17.37 -9.87 -43.01
N ASN A 502 18.44 -9.20 -43.44
CA ASN A 502 19.79 -9.48 -42.95
C ASN A 502 19.93 -9.22 -41.44
N ARG A 503 19.26 -8.18 -40.93
CA ARG A 503 19.17 -7.90 -39.48
C ARG A 503 18.49 -9.05 -38.73
N ASP A 504 17.39 -9.56 -39.25
CA ASP A 504 16.69 -10.68 -38.64
C ASP A 504 17.54 -11.96 -38.63
N ILE A 505 18.30 -12.22 -39.69
CA ILE A 505 19.22 -13.37 -39.75
C ILE A 505 20.34 -13.21 -38.72
N MET A 506 20.91 -12.01 -38.57
CA MET A 506 21.92 -11.72 -37.53
C MET A 506 21.35 -11.90 -36.11
N ALA A 507 20.13 -11.43 -35.86
CA ALA A 507 19.44 -11.61 -34.58
C ALA A 507 19.19 -13.10 -34.28
N TRP A 508 18.74 -13.85 -35.28
CA TRP A 508 18.55 -15.31 -35.16
C TRP A 508 19.86 -16.01 -34.82
N ILE A 509 20.96 -15.72 -35.52
CA ILE A 509 22.29 -16.31 -35.27
C ILE A 509 22.75 -16.02 -33.83
N ALA A 510 22.58 -14.79 -33.35
CA ALA A 510 22.92 -14.42 -31.98
C ALA A 510 22.10 -15.23 -30.95
N GLY A 511 20.83 -15.50 -31.22
CA GLY A 511 19.92 -16.22 -30.31
C GLY A 511 19.96 -17.75 -30.37
N LEU A 512 20.78 -18.37 -31.24
CA LEU A 512 20.78 -19.83 -31.45
C LEU A 512 21.22 -20.67 -30.23
N ASN A 513 21.85 -20.06 -29.22
CA ASN A 513 22.28 -20.72 -27.97
C ASN A 513 21.44 -20.27 -26.75
N SER A 514 20.31 -19.61 -26.99
CA SER A 514 19.36 -19.24 -25.95
C SER A 514 18.34 -20.37 -25.76
N GLY A 515 18.21 -20.88 -24.54
CA GLY A 515 17.23 -21.92 -24.21
C GLY A 515 15.80 -21.36 -24.22
N VAL A 516 14.82 -22.21 -24.57
CA VAL A 516 13.39 -21.94 -24.35
C VAL A 516 12.97 -22.66 -23.07
N VAL A 517 12.57 -21.93 -22.04
CA VAL A 517 11.96 -22.49 -20.84
C VAL A 517 10.46 -22.22 -20.87
N THR A 518 9.66 -23.25 -20.60
CA THR A 518 8.23 -23.06 -20.32
C THR A 518 8.08 -22.70 -18.85
N SER A 519 7.59 -21.50 -18.60
CA SER A 519 7.32 -20.94 -17.27
C SER A 519 5.82 -20.86 -17.05
N THR A 520 5.41 -20.87 -15.78
CA THR A 520 4.00 -20.68 -15.39
C THR A 520 3.89 -19.38 -14.61
N TYR A 521 3.03 -18.49 -15.10
CA TYR A 521 2.64 -17.28 -14.40
C TYR A 521 1.33 -17.55 -13.65
N SER A 522 1.35 -17.40 -12.33
CA SER A 522 0.18 -17.62 -11.46
C SER A 522 -0.52 -16.30 -11.16
N LEU A 523 -1.81 -16.24 -11.51
CA LEU A 523 -2.73 -15.19 -11.09
C LEU A 523 -3.29 -15.54 -9.73
N PHE A 524 -3.33 -14.55 -8.85
CA PHE A 524 -4.11 -14.63 -7.62
C PHE A 524 -5.60 -14.55 -7.90
N GLU A 525 -6.40 -15.13 -7.00
CA GLU A 525 -7.82 -14.80 -6.87
C GLU A 525 -7.95 -13.41 -6.23
N ASP A 526 -8.91 -12.62 -6.72
CA ASP A 526 -9.11 -11.22 -6.35
C ASP A 526 -7.78 -10.42 -6.37
N GLN A 527 -7.06 -10.52 -7.48
CA GLN A 527 -5.70 -9.98 -7.56
C GLN A 527 -5.69 -8.46 -7.47
N VAL A 528 -4.82 -7.94 -6.61
CA VAL A 528 -4.38 -6.54 -6.61
C VAL A 528 -3.05 -6.45 -7.33
N THR A 529 -2.90 -5.46 -8.21
CA THR A 529 -1.68 -5.17 -8.97
C THR A 529 -1.34 -3.70 -8.83
N ILE A 530 -0.14 -3.39 -8.36
CA ILE A 530 0.38 -2.02 -8.20
C ILE A 530 1.66 -1.92 -9.02
N ALA A 531 1.83 -0.85 -9.79
CA ALA A 531 3.08 -0.58 -10.48
C ALA A 531 3.56 0.85 -10.19
N GLY A 532 4.85 1.02 -9.96
CA GLY A 532 5.41 2.35 -9.71
C GLY A 532 6.89 2.30 -9.36
N ARG A 533 7.47 3.50 -9.27
CA ARG A 533 8.80 3.66 -8.68
C ARG A 533 8.73 3.40 -7.18
N VAL A 534 9.70 2.66 -6.67
CA VAL A 534 9.97 2.45 -5.25
C VAL A 534 10.68 3.68 -4.71
N ASP A 535 10.12 4.32 -3.68
CA ASP A 535 10.78 5.41 -2.98
C ASP A 535 10.92 5.05 -1.50
N ALA A 536 12.06 5.41 -0.91
CA ALA A 536 12.32 5.28 0.52
C ALA A 536 11.46 6.21 1.38
N GLY A 537 10.62 7.06 0.77
CA GLY A 537 9.59 7.86 1.44
C GLY A 537 9.64 9.34 1.03
N PHE A 538 9.76 10.23 2.03
CA PHE A 538 9.74 11.69 1.87
C PHE A 538 11.08 12.32 2.32
N THR A 539 12.18 11.83 1.77
CA THR A 539 13.56 12.05 2.26
C THR A 539 14.10 13.48 2.15
N ALA A 540 13.45 14.37 1.39
CA ALA A 540 13.94 15.72 1.08
C ALA A 540 13.37 16.86 1.95
N ASN A 541 12.57 16.56 2.98
CA ASN A 541 11.75 17.58 3.65
C ASN A 541 12.33 18.13 4.95
N THR A 542 11.88 19.34 5.31
CA THR A 542 12.12 19.95 6.62
C THR A 542 11.09 19.44 7.64
N THR A 543 11.38 19.63 8.93
CA THR A 543 10.62 19.12 10.09
C THR A 543 9.13 19.56 10.10
N ASN A 544 8.22 18.63 10.42
CA ASN A 544 6.78 18.78 10.71
C ASN A 544 5.84 19.24 9.58
N TRP A 545 5.66 18.42 8.54
CA TRP A 545 4.75 18.72 7.43
C TRP A 545 3.49 17.87 7.41
N ILE A 546 2.39 18.51 7.00
CA ILE A 546 1.08 17.90 6.76
C ILE A 546 0.85 17.84 5.26
N TYR A 547 0.55 16.64 4.79
CA TYR A 547 0.23 16.32 3.41
C TYR A 547 -1.24 15.96 3.26
N ALA A 548 -1.85 16.45 2.19
CA ALA A 548 -3.21 16.07 1.82
C ALA A 548 -3.17 14.99 0.73
N PHE A 549 -4.01 13.97 0.89
CA PHE A 549 -4.21 12.90 -0.08
C PHE A 549 -5.69 12.76 -0.45
N ALA A 550 -5.94 12.51 -1.74
CA ALA A 550 -7.24 12.12 -2.26
C ALA A 550 -7.37 10.59 -2.21
N VAL A 551 -8.40 10.09 -1.51
CA VAL A 551 -8.75 8.67 -1.47
C VAL A 551 -9.61 8.34 -2.68
N ILE A 552 -9.21 7.35 -3.48
CA ILE A 552 -9.95 6.98 -4.68
C ILE A 552 -11.10 6.04 -4.31
N PRO A 553 -12.37 6.44 -4.52
CA PRO A 553 -13.51 5.63 -4.15
C PRO A 553 -13.66 4.42 -5.07
N ARG A 554 -14.54 3.51 -4.67
CA ARG A 554 -14.91 2.34 -5.47
C ARG A 554 -16.36 2.45 -5.88
N GLU A 555 -16.63 2.15 -7.13
CA GLU A 555 -17.96 2.22 -7.69
C GLU A 555 -18.68 0.86 -7.55
N HIS A 556 -19.98 0.90 -7.23
CA HIS A 556 -20.93 -0.15 -7.53
C HIS A 556 -21.54 0.17 -8.89
N PHE A 557 -20.98 -0.39 -9.95
CA PHE A 557 -21.46 -0.17 -11.31
C PHE A 557 -22.36 -1.34 -11.77
N SER A 558 -23.55 -1.03 -12.27
CA SER A 558 -24.44 -1.97 -12.94
C SER A 558 -24.33 -1.78 -14.47
N PRO A 559 -24.08 -2.83 -15.28
CA PRO A 559 -23.92 -2.72 -16.74
C PRO A 559 -25.09 -2.14 -17.58
N SER A 560 -26.12 -1.53 -16.96
CA SER A 560 -27.16 -0.76 -17.66
C SER A 560 -27.98 0.14 -16.71
N GLY A 561 -27.95 1.46 -16.95
CA GLY A 561 -28.87 2.46 -16.36
C GLY A 561 -28.30 3.21 -15.15
N THR A 562 -28.53 4.53 -15.09
CA THR A 562 -28.02 5.45 -14.05
C THR A 562 -28.64 5.27 -12.66
N ASP A 563 -29.72 4.49 -12.54
CA ASP A 563 -30.56 4.51 -11.34
C ASP A 563 -30.01 3.65 -10.17
N ASN A 564 -28.96 2.84 -10.41
CA ASN A 564 -28.36 1.93 -9.42
C ASN A 564 -26.83 2.09 -9.26
N ASP A 565 -26.23 3.12 -9.86
CA ASP A 565 -24.79 3.36 -9.78
C ASP A 565 -24.48 4.30 -8.61
N TYR A 566 -23.59 3.87 -7.72
CA TYR A 566 -23.15 4.66 -6.56
C TYR A 566 -21.72 4.32 -6.14
N PHE A 567 -21.13 5.16 -5.29
CA PHE A 567 -19.83 4.87 -4.68
C PHE A 567 -20.00 4.22 -3.31
N TYR A 568 -19.26 3.15 -3.08
CA TYR A 568 -19.15 2.58 -1.74
C TYR A 568 -18.45 3.59 -0.81
N PRO A 569 -18.90 3.72 0.45
CA PRO A 569 -18.13 4.46 1.43
C PRO A 569 -16.70 3.94 1.53
N ASN A 570 -15.75 4.87 1.68
CA ASN A 570 -14.33 4.51 1.71
C ASN A 570 -14.00 3.59 2.88
N PHE A 571 -13.04 2.69 2.65
CA PHE A 571 -12.52 1.72 3.63
C PHE A 571 -13.49 0.63 4.11
N ILE A 572 -14.77 0.66 3.75
CA ILE A 572 -15.72 -0.41 4.07
C ILE A 572 -15.69 -1.49 2.97
N PRO A 573 -15.41 -2.77 3.27
CA PRO A 573 -15.41 -3.83 2.26
C PRO A 573 -16.75 -3.96 1.52
N ARG A 574 -16.68 -4.20 0.20
CA ARG A 574 -17.87 -4.42 -0.64
C ARG A 574 -18.70 -5.63 -0.21
N SER A 575 -18.05 -6.64 0.38
CA SER A 575 -18.71 -7.83 0.92
C SER A 575 -19.51 -7.54 2.19
N ILE A 576 -19.25 -6.41 2.85
CA ILE A 576 -19.91 -5.98 4.09
C ILE A 576 -21.00 -4.94 3.80
N TRP A 577 -20.78 -4.05 2.83
CA TRP A 577 -21.70 -2.96 2.54
C TRP A 577 -22.90 -3.38 1.67
N SER A 578 -24.12 -3.10 2.13
CA SER A 578 -25.35 -3.46 1.42
C SER A 578 -26.40 -2.36 1.34
N TYR A 579 -26.07 -1.12 1.70
CA TYR A 579 -27.08 -0.07 1.98
C TYR A 579 -27.21 1.02 0.90
N GLY A 580 -26.33 1.04 -0.10
CA GLY A 580 -26.37 2.04 -1.18
C GLY A 580 -25.51 3.27 -0.89
N ASP A 581 -25.90 4.42 -1.45
CA ASP A 581 -25.18 5.69 -1.36
C ASP A 581 -25.63 6.54 -0.17
N VAL A 582 -24.69 6.93 0.69
CA VAL A 582 -24.93 7.76 1.87
C VAL A 582 -24.18 9.07 1.73
N GLY A 583 -24.86 10.06 1.14
CA GLY A 583 -24.54 11.49 1.21
C GLY A 583 -23.24 11.97 0.55
N VAL A 584 -22.46 11.13 -0.14
CA VAL A 584 -21.22 11.56 -0.83
C VAL A 584 -21.40 11.63 -2.34
N ASP A 585 -21.65 12.84 -2.84
CA ASP A 585 -21.74 13.10 -4.27
C ASP A 585 -20.42 13.66 -4.83
N TYR A 586 -19.62 12.77 -5.43
CA TYR A 586 -18.34 13.14 -6.07
C TYR A 586 -18.52 14.04 -7.29
N CYS A 587 -19.68 14.01 -7.96
CA CYS A 587 -19.94 14.89 -9.09
C CYS A 587 -20.24 16.32 -8.62
N LEU A 588 -21.11 16.48 -7.62
CA LEU A 588 -21.45 17.79 -7.04
C LEU A 588 -20.24 18.49 -6.40
N ALA A 589 -19.23 17.74 -5.98
CA ALA A 589 -17.99 18.29 -5.50
C ALA A 589 -17.25 19.13 -6.56
N VAL A 590 -17.38 18.79 -7.85
CA VAL A 590 -16.59 19.42 -8.94
C VAL A 590 -17.43 19.99 -10.06
N ASP A 591 -18.75 19.77 -10.05
CA ASP A 591 -19.70 20.21 -11.06
C ASP A 591 -21.06 20.59 -10.44
N THR A 592 -22.04 20.88 -11.28
CA THR A 592 -23.38 21.34 -10.91
C THR A 592 -24.39 20.20 -10.92
N GLN A 593 -25.42 20.29 -10.08
CA GLN A 593 -26.51 19.32 -10.04
C GLN A 593 -27.12 19.02 -11.42
N SER A 594 -27.25 20.04 -12.28
CA SER A 594 -27.78 19.85 -13.63
C SER A 594 -26.92 18.97 -14.51
N ASN A 595 -25.58 19.07 -14.39
CA ASN A 595 -24.66 18.26 -15.16
C ASN A 595 -24.60 16.83 -14.61
N CYS A 596 -24.52 16.68 -13.29
CA CYS A 596 -24.51 15.39 -12.61
C CYS A 596 -25.75 14.54 -12.94
N ASN A 597 -26.92 15.16 -13.02
CA ASN A 597 -28.16 14.47 -13.40
C ASN A 597 -28.27 14.12 -14.90
N SER A 598 -27.41 14.69 -15.74
CA SER A 598 -27.52 14.58 -17.20
C SER A 598 -26.60 13.52 -17.82
N ASP A 599 -25.46 13.25 -17.18
CA ASP A 599 -24.43 12.31 -17.65
C ASP A 599 -23.63 11.81 -16.45
N TYR A 600 -23.72 10.51 -16.18
CA TYR A 600 -23.04 9.88 -15.04
C TYR A 600 -21.51 9.89 -15.21
N SER A 601 -20.98 10.04 -16.43
CA SER A 601 -19.54 10.18 -16.64
C SER A 601 -18.93 11.39 -15.92
N ASN A 602 -19.74 12.39 -15.55
CA ASN A 602 -19.32 13.54 -14.76
C ASN A 602 -18.88 13.16 -13.33
N ALA A 603 -19.35 12.03 -12.78
CA ALA A 603 -18.91 11.55 -11.48
C ALA A 603 -17.41 11.19 -11.42
N TYR A 604 -16.80 10.87 -12.57
CA TYR A 604 -15.36 10.58 -12.63
C TYR A 604 -14.49 11.82 -12.76
N GLN A 605 -15.06 13.02 -12.94
CA GLN A 605 -14.26 14.24 -13.04
C GLN A 605 -13.41 14.47 -11.79
N TRP A 606 -13.93 14.12 -10.61
CA TRP A 606 -13.15 14.17 -9.37
C TRP A 606 -11.96 13.21 -9.39
N HIS A 607 -12.15 11.98 -9.92
CA HIS A 607 -11.07 11.00 -10.07
C HIS A 607 -10.01 11.52 -11.03
N GLU A 608 -10.44 12.03 -12.17
CA GLU A 608 -9.55 12.56 -13.19
C GLU A 608 -8.71 13.72 -12.65
N MET A 609 -9.30 14.59 -11.83
CA MET A 609 -8.57 15.65 -11.12
C MET A 609 -7.53 15.08 -10.15
N ALA A 610 -7.90 14.10 -9.31
CA ALA A 610 -6.98 13.44 -8.38
C ALA A 610 -5.80 12.74 -9.11
N PHE A 611 -6.06 12.18 -10.30
CA PHE A 611 -5.01 11.54 -11.12
C PHE A 611 -4.18 12.55 -11.93
N ARG A 612 -4.69 13.76 -12.16
CA ARG A 612 -3.98 14.83 -12.89
C ARG A 612 -2.91 15.46 -12.02
N THR A 613 -1.75 14.81 -11.91
CA THR A 613 -0.58 15.40 -11.25
C THR A 613 -0.22 16.75 -11.92
N GLY A 614 -0.28 17.87 -11.18
CA GLY A 614 0.04 19.21 -11.69
C GLY A 614 -0.28 20.34 -10.70
N THR A 615 0.26 21.54 -10.95
CA THR A 615 0.13 22.70 -10.03
C THR A 615 -0.93 23.71 -10.44
N GLY A 616 -1.63 23.48 -11.56
CA GLY A 616 -2.68 24.38 -12.06
C GLY A 616 -4.02 24.15 -11.34
N SER A 617 -4.84 25.19 -11.22
CA SER A 617 -6.16 25.14 -10.54
C SER A 617 -7.13 24.07 -11.06
N ASP A 618 -6.92 23.59 -12.28
CA ASP A 618 -7.80 22.61 -12.91
C ASP A 618 -7.34 21.16 -12.63
N ALA A 619 -6.26 21.00 -11.87
CA ALA A 619 -5.58 19.73 -11.57
C ALA A 619 -5.35 19.53 -10.07
N VAL A 620 -6.11 20.23 -9.23
CA VAL A 620 -6.01 20.19 -7.76
C VAL A 620 -7.41 20.10 -7.16
N ILE A 621 -7.56 19.23 -6.16
CA ILE A 621 -8.77 19.24 -5.32
C ILE A 621 -8.65 20.40 -4.32
N HIS A 622 -9.48 21.42 -4.53
CA HIS A 622 -9.49 22.60 -3.67
C HIS A 622 -10.16 22.30 -2.33
N SER A 623 -9.62 22.92 -1.29
CA SER A 623 -10.16 22.89 0.07
C SER A 623 -9.91 24.25 0.72
N ASP A 624 -10.96 24.83 1.29
CA ASP A 624 -10.90 26.11 2.00
C ASP A 624 -10.01 26.05 3.25
N ARG A 625 -9.78 24.86 3.80
CA ARG A 625 -8.80 24.60 4.87
C ARG A 625 -7.42 25.14 4.54
N PHE A 626 -7.04 25.06 3.27
CA PHE A 626 -5.77 25.59 2.77
C PHE A 626 -5.88 27.01 2.19
N GLY A 627 -7.05 27.65 2.30
CA GLY A 627 -7.26 29.04 1.89
C GLY A 627 -7.75 29.22 0.45
N TRP A 628 -8.25 28.17 -0.18
CA TRP A 628 -9.07 28.29 -1.39
C TRP A 628 -10.44 28.93 -1.07
N SER A 629 -11.08 29.52 -2.09
CA SER A 629 -12.42 30.12 -1.94
C SER A 629 -13.57 29.16 -2.25
N ASP A 630 -13.25 28.03 -2.86
CA ASP A 630 -14.14 26.93 -3.22
C ASP A 630 -13.65 25.63 -2.58
N ASN A 631 -14.59 24.71 -2.34
CA ASN A 631 -14.28 23.37 -1.88
C ASN A 631 -14.70 22.35 -2.95
N ARG A 632 -13.77 21.46 -3.31
CA ARG A 632 -13.96 20.39 -4.29
C ARG A 632 -13.83 19.00 -3.66
N VAL A 633 -13.87 18.95 -2.34
CA VAL A 633 -14.01 17.72 -1.57
C VAL A 633 -15.52 17.41 -1.48
N PRO A 634 -15.94 16.16 -1.72
CA PRO A 634 -17.32 15.73 -1.50
C PRO A 634 -17.88 16.20 -0.16
N GLU A 635 -19.15 16.59 -0.20
CA GLU A 635 -19.89 16.97 0.99
C GLU A 635 -19.90 15.87 2.05
N GLY A 636 -19.75 16.27 3.31
CA GLY A 636 -19.63 15.35 4.44
C GLY A 636 -18.30 14.63 4.52
N MET A 637 -17.25 15.02 3.78
CA MET A 637 -15.96 14.33 3.74
C MET A 637 -14.75 15.28 3.95
N SER A 638 -13.64 14.74 4.43
CA SER A 638 -12.33 15.39 4.43
C SER A 638 -11.38 14.84 3.35
N LEU A 639 -10.31 15.57 3.03
CA LEU A 639 -9.11 14.93 2.47
C LEU A 639 -8.41 14.11 3.56
N TRP A 640 -7.53 13.19 3.16
CA TRP A 640 -6.68 12.46 4.11
C TRP A 640 -5.48 13.34 4.47
N TYR A 641 -5.36 13.72 5.73
CA TYR A 641 -4.23 14.47 6.25
C TYR A 641 -3.21 13.52 6.86
N GLN A 642 -1.97 13.63 6.44
CA GLN A 642 -0.88 12.81 6.95
C GLN A 642 0.27 13.69 7.40
N HIS A 643 0.66 13.57 8.67
CA HIS A 643 1.94 14.10 9.15
C HIS A 643 3.07 13.25 8.57
N ILE A 644 4.05 13.93 7.98
CA ILE A 644 5.28 13.31 7.49
C ILE A 644 6.47 14.17 7.93
N ASP A 645 7.43 13.53 8.59
CA ASP A 645 8.70 14.13 9.03
C ASP A 645 9.90 13.40 8.39
N ARG A 646 11.01 14.13 8.24
CA ARG A 646 12.29 13.59 7.77
C ARG A 646 12.86 12.53 8.71
N ASP A 647 12.57 12.65 10.00
CA ASP A 647 13.13 11.80 11.04
C ASP A 647 12.33 10.49 11.24
N VAL A 648 11.28 10.22 10.43
CA VAL A 648 10.53 8.94 10.47
C VAL A 648 11.46 7.71 10.34
N LEU A 649 12.57 7.85 9.59
CA LEU A 649 13.56 6.79 9.43
C LEU A 649 14.62 6.76 10.55
N THR A 650 14.76 7.80 11.35
CA THR A 650 15.77 7.92 12.41
C THR A 650 15.20 7.78 13.83
N GLY A 651 13.90 8.03 14.01
CA GLY A 651 13.22 8.00 15.32
C GLY A 651 13.66 9.12 16.28
N SER A 652 14.25 10.20 15.76
CA SER A 652 14.86 11.27 16.58
C SER A 652 13.87 12.34 17.07
N ASN A 653 12.70 12.44 16.44
CA ASN A 653 11.60 13.32 16.85
C ASN A 653 10.27 12.53 16.79
N ASN A 654 9.27 12.92 17.57
CA ASN A 654 7.91 12.35 17.56
C ASN A 654 7.70 10.88 18.00
N GLN A 655 8.56 10.32 18.85
CA GLN A 655 8.59 8.86 19.19
C GLN A 655 8.77 7.91 17.97
N GLY A 656 8.91 8.43 16.75
CA GLY A 656 8.92 7.66 15.50
C GLY A 656 7.55 7.48 14.83
N VAL A 657 6.45 7.90 15.49
CA VAL A 657 5.08 7.67 15.04
C VAL A 657 4.47 8.96 14.50
N LEU A 658 3.93 8.96 13.28
CA LEU A 658 3.40 10.16 12.62
C LEU A 658 1.90 10.01 12.28
N PRO A 659 1.00 10.81 12.89
CA PRO A 659 -0.44 10.60 12.77
C PRO A 659 -1.01 11.03 11.41
N GLY A 660 -2.09 10.36 11.02
CA GLY A 660 -2.94 10.72 9.89
C GLY A 660 -4.43 10.64 10.24
N LEU A 661 -5.25 11.49 9.62
CA LEU A 661 -6.69 11.58 9.88
C LEU A 661 -7.47 11.74 8.57
N TRP A 662 -8.56 10.98 8.46
CA TRP A 662 -9.58 11.14 7.44
C TRP A 662 -10.96 10.89 8.05
N ALA A 663 -11.97 11.66 7.67
CA ALA A 663 -13.32 11.50 8.16
C ALA A 663 -14.39 11.69 7.07
N GLN A 664 -15.49 10.97 7.24
CA GLN A 664 -16.76 11.18 6.57
C GLN A 664 -17.88 11.17 7.61
N ILE A 665 -18.69 12.23 7.61
CA ILE A 665 -19.91 12.36 8.40
C ILE A 665 -20.99 12.82 7.42
N SER A 666 -21.86 11.89 7.04
CA SER A 666 -22.86 12.13 6.00
C SER A 666 -24.26 11.92 6.54
N PHE A 667 -25.17 12.79 6.15
CA PHE A 667 -26.60 12.71 6.37
C PHE A 667 -27.30 12.62 5.02
N LYS A 668 -28.41 11.89 4.96
CA LYS A 668 -29.25 11.84 3.76
C LYS A 668 -30.68 11.57 4.17
N ASP A 669 -31.57 12.50 3.86
CA ASP A 669 -32.98 12.34 4.15
C ASP A 669 -33.88 13.04 3.12
N SER A 670 -35.20 12.85 3.26
CA SER A 670 -36.21 13.51 2.42
C SER A 670 -36.66 14.86 2.97
N TYR A 671 -36.03 15.33 4.06
CA TYR A 671 -36.45 16.51 4.78
C TYR A 671 -35.79 17.77 4.21
N ASP A 672 -36.62 18.72 3.80
CA ASP A 672 -36.20 19.95 3.11
C ASP A 672 -35.94 21.14 4.07
N GLY A 673 -35.60 20.87 5.33
CA GLY A 673 -35.28 21.89 6.33
C GLY A 673 -36.46 22.42 7.17
N ALA A 674 -36.20 23.30 8.14
CA ALA A 674 -37.21 23.86 9.06
C ALA A 674 -38.26 24.72 8.33
N SER A 675 -37.87 25.38 7.23
CA SER A 675 -38.79 26.13 6.35
C SER A 675 -39.50 25.23 5.33
N GLY A 676 -39.12 23.95 5.28
CA GLY A 676 -39.58 22.92 4.37
C GLY A 676 -41.02 22.44 4.61
N SER A 677 -41.52 21.70 3.62
CA SER A 677 -42.90 21.17 3.57
C SER A 677 -43.02 19.71 3.98
N THR A 678 -41.90 18.97 4.04
CA THR A 678 -41.89 17.56 4.40
C THR A 678 -41.62 17.38 5.90
N THR A 679 -42.18 16.31 6.47
CA THR A 679 -41.90 15.93 7.87
C THR A 679 -40.63 15.11 7.93
N ARG A 680 -39.72 15.40 8.86
CA ARG A 680 -38.51 14.57 9.10
C ARG A 680 -38.93 13.19 9.62
N ALA A 681 -38.91 12.19 8.74
CA ALA A 681 -39.47 10.85 8.98
C ALA A 681 -38.46 9.73 8.74
N ASP A 682 -37.59 9.88 7.74
CA ASP A 682 -36.38 9.10 7.47
C ASP A 682 -35.14 9.95 7.71
N GLN A 683 -34.04 9.29 8.06
CA GLN A 683 -32.68 9.80 7.85
C GLN A 683 -31.71 8.64 7.83
N GLU A 684 -30.87 8.62 6.81
CA GLU A 684 -29.66 7.82 6.72
C GLU A 684 -28.52 8.64 7.29
N SER A 685 -27.65 7.99 8.07
CA SER A 685 -26.48 8.68 8.61
C SER A 685 -25.29 7.73 8.71
N LEU A 686 -24.12 8.23 8.34
CA LEU A 686 -22.84 7.51 8.38
C LEU A 686 -21.82 8.33 9.15
N LEU A 687 -21.19 7.72 10.14
CA LEU A 687 -19.92 8.17 10.73
C LEU A 687 -18.84 7.20 10.27
N ASN A 688 -17.78 7.69 9.67
CA ASN A 688 -16.70 6.88 9.10
C ASN A 688 -15.37 7.61 9.31
N VAL A 689 -14.51 7.12 10.20
CA VAL A 689 -13.29 7.83 10.63
C VAL A 689 -12.10 6.89 10.58
N VAL A 690 -11.01 7.36 9.99
CA VAL A 690 -9.72 6.67 9.95
C VAL A 690 -8.68 7.50 10.68
N ILE A 691 -7.96 6.84 11.59
CA ILE A 691 -6.79 7.37 12.28
C ILE A 691 -5.64 6.45 11.94
N SER A 692 -4.54 7.01 11.44
CA SER A 692 -3.37 6.24 11.03
C SER A 692 -2.11 6.76 11.69
N GLN A 693 -1.06 5.95 11.62
CA GLN A 693 0.24 6.17 12.20
C GLN A 693 1.28 5.61 11.23
N MET A 694 2.25 6.44 10.87
CA MET A 694 3.38 6.00 10.05
C MET A 694 4.65 5.93 10.88
N ASP A 695 5.38 4.84 10.71
CA ASP A 695 6.65 4.60 11.37
C ASP A 695 7.59 3.82 10.42
N ALA A 696 8.89 3.88 10.66
CA ALA A 696 9.84 3.01 10.01
C ALA A 696 9.60 1.56 10.40
N ARG A 697 9.58 0.66 9.42
CA ARG A 697 9.28 -0.77 9.65
C ARG A 697 10.21 -1.44 10.67
N LYS A 698 11.47 -1.01 10.74
CA LYS A 698 12.45 -1.47 11.74
C LYS A 698 12.04 -1.23 13.20
N ASN A 699 11.16 -0.27 13.46
CA ASN A 699 10.67 0.05 14.81
C ASN A 699 9.45 -0.81 15.15
N ASP A 700 8.61 -1.13 14.18
CA ASP A 700 7.47 -2.03 14.35
C ASP A 700 7.83 -3.50 14.08
N THR A 701 8.53 -4.08 15.06
CA THR A 701 8.96 -5.48 15.01
C THR A 701 7.83 -6.50 15.27
N THR A 702 6.60 -6.03 15.53
CA THR A 702 5.43 -6.90 15.68
C THR A 702 4.88 -7.30 14.32
N ARG A 703 4.98 -6.41 13.33
CA ARG A 703 4.58 -6.66 11.95
C ARG A 703 5.76 -6.98 11.04
N TYR A 704 6.92 -6.37 11.29
CA TYR A 704 8.09 -6.46 10.42
C TYR A 704 9.32 -7.08 11.11
N SER A 705 10.34 -7.42 10.32
CA SER A 705 11.61 -7.93 10.83
C SER A 705 12.56 -6.78 11.17
N VAL A 706 13.46 -6.98 12.14
CA VAL A 706 14.41 -5.95 12.63
C VAL A 706 15.27 -5.31 11.52
N GLY A 707 15.52 -6.05 10.44
CA GLY A 707 16.28 -5.58 9.27
C GLY A 707 15.48 -4.86 8.19
N ASP A 708 14.15 -4.75 8.33
CA ASP A 708 13.30 -4.13 7.30
C ASP A 708 13.54 -2.61 7.19
N SER A 709 13.79 -2.14 5.98
CA SER A 709 13.94 -0.74 5.60
C SER A 709 12.56 -0.09 5.33
N ASN A 710 12.51 1.20 4.96
CA ASN A 710 11.28 1.92 4.54
C ASN A 710 10.20 2.14 5.63
N ILE A 711 9.13 2.82 5.25
CA ILE A 711 8.01 3.24 6.10
C ILE A 711 6.84 2.25 5.94
N GLY A 712 6.25 1.86 7.07
CA GLY A 712 4.96 1.16 7.14
C GLY A 712 3.86 2.11 7.66
N LEU A 713 2.61 1.68 7.55
CA LEU A 713 1.45 2.39 8.08
C LEU A 713 0.62 1.42 8.92
N ASP A 714 0.33 1.81 10.15
CA ASP A 714 -0.68 1.20 11.01
C ASP A 714 -1.88 2.13 11.12
N GLY A 715 -3.08 1.60 11.23
CA GLY A 715 -4.25 2.45 11.26
C GLY A 715 -5.48 1.75 11.79
N TYR A 716 -6.30 2.55 12.46
CA TYR A 716 -7.58 2.18 13.01
C TYR A 716 -8.69 2.87 12.23
N HIS A 717 -9.71 2.10 11.88
CA HIS A 717 -10.90 2.58 11.20
C HIS A 717 -12.12 2.14 11.97
N TYR A 718 -12.99 3.10 12.29
CA TYR A 718 -14.31 2.83 12.84
C TYR A 718 -15.38 3.47 11.95
N TRP A 719 -16.45 2.73 11.72
CA TRP A 719 -17.63 3.26 11.08
C TRP A 719 -18.91 2.76 11.74
N SER A 720 -19.95 3.59 11.65
CA SER A 720 -21.31 3.22 12.05
C SER A 720 -22.32 3.85 11.12
N TYR A 721 -23.33 3.09 10.76
CA TYR A 721 -24.38 3.44 9.82
C TYR A 721 -25.74 3.23 10.45
N GLN A 722 -26.60 4.24 10.34
CA GLN A 722 -28.00 4.16 10.66
C GLN A 722 -28.82 4.20 9.37
N GLN A 723 -29.53 3.11 9.10
CA GLN A 723 -30.53 3.02 8.04
C GLN A 723 -31.76 3.90 8.31
N PRO A 724 -32.58 4.21 7.28
CA PRO A 724 -33.84 4.92 7.47
C PRO A 724 -34.74 4.15 8.43
N THR A 725 -35.27 4.83 9.45
CA THR A 725 -36.12 4.18 10.47
C THR A 725 -37.63 4.25 10.17
N ASN A 726 -38.00 4.72 8.97
CA ASN A 726 -39.39 4.75 8.48
C ASN A 726 -39.82 3.48 7.73
N ASN A 727 -38.89 2.58 7.39
CA ASN A 727 -39.14 1.38 6.58
C ASN A 727 -39.15 0.10 7.43
N GLY A 728 -40.28 -0.28 8.04
CA GLY A 728 -40.38 -1.55 8.78
C GLY A 728 -41.37 -1.54 9.95
N SER A 729 -41.51 -2.69 10.63
CA SER A 729 -42.41 -2.89 11.78
C SER A 729 -41.77 -2.65 13.16
N ILE A 730 -40.43 -2.59 13.21
CA ILE A 730 -39.54 -2.27 14.34
C ILE A 730 -38.40 -1.43 13.73
N GLY A 731 -37.88 -0.41 14.41
CA GLY A 731 -36.92 0.52 13.79
C GLY A 731 -35.62 -0.17 13.39
N ASN A 732 -34.98 0.23 12.29
CA ASN A 732 -33.68 -0.35 11.91
C ASN A 732 -32.61 0.00 12.96
N SER A 733 -31.78 -0.97 13.31
CA SER A 733 -30.66 -0.83 14.25
C SER A 733 -29.43 -0.17 13.64
N ILE A 734 -28.50 0.19 14.52
CA ILE A 734 -27.18 0.65 14.12
C ILE A 734 -26.38 -0.55 13.60
N VAL A 735 -25.75 -0.35 12.44
CA VAL A 735 -24.77 -1.26 11.85
C VAL A 735 -23.41 -0.61 12.05
N TYR A 736 -22.40 -1.36 12.45
CA TYR A 736 -21.09 -0.80 12.73
C TYR A 736 -19.98 -1.78 12.40
N GLY A 737 -18.77 -1.26 12.24
CA GLY A 737 -17.61 -2.09 12.01
C GLY A 737 -16.31 -1.38 12.25
N THR A 738 -15.27 -2.20 12.29
CA THR A 738 -13.89 -1.78 12.44
C THR A 738 -13.04 -2.39 11.34
N SER A 739 -11.99 -1.69 10.95
CA SER A 739 -10.95 -2.22 10.09
C SER A 739 -9.59 -1.78 10.59
N VAL A 740 -8.58 -2.61 10.34
CA VAL A 740 -7.19 -2.11 10.31
C VAL A 740 -6.98 -1.43 8.97
N ILE A 741 -6.26 -0.32 8.94
CA ILE A 741 -5.80 0.35 7.72
C ILE A 741 -4.29 0.23 7.67
N GLU A 742 -3.77 -0.52 6.72
CA GLU A 742 -2.34 -0.63 6.43
C GLU A 742 -2.09 -0.24 4.98
N CYS A 743 -0.84 -0.28 4.52
CA CYS A 743 -0.52 -0.12 3.11
C CYS A 743 0.17 -1.35 2.55
N ALA A 744 0.05 -1.54 1.24
CA ALA A 744 0.68 -2.68 0.57
C ALA A 744 2.20 -2.45 0.45
N THR A 745 2.98 -3.20 1.22
CA THR A 745 4.45 -3.15 1.19
C THR A 745 5.04 -4.47 0.67
N ALA A 746 6.36 -4.49 0.45
CA ALA A 746 7.16 -5.68 0.12
C ALA A 746 8.57 -5.51 0.69
N ASN A 747 9.46 -6.51 0.58
CA ASN A 747 10.83 -6.42 1.08
C ASN A 747 11.50 -5.07 0.72
N ASP A 748 11.49 -4.69 -0.57
CA ASP A 748 12.08 -3.43 -1.05
C ASP A 748 11.12 -2.26 -1.17
N VAL A 749 9.83 -2.48 -0.92
CA VAL A 749 8.78 -1.49 -1.21
C VAL A 749 8.18 -1.00 0.09
N GLY A 750 8.27 0.31 0.34
CA GLY A 750 7.57 0.95 1.45
C GLY A 750 6.11 1.29 1.12
N CYS A 751 5.47 2.00 2.04
CA CYS A 751 4.08 2.42 1.91
C CYS A 751 3.76 3.25 0.66
N PHE A 752 4.73 4.04 0.18
CA PHE A 752 4.54 4.99 -0.90
C PHE A 752 5.25 4.58 -2.19
N TYR A 753 4.52 4.72 -3.29
CA TYR A 753 4.98 4.61 -4.66
C TYR A 753 5.05 5.99 -5.29
N GLY A 754 5.87 6.17 -6.32
CA GLY A 754 5.86 7.38 -7.13
C GLY A 754 7.23 7.90 -7.50
N GLY A 755 7.28 8.81 -8.47
CA GLY A 755 8.52 9.42 -8.96
C GLY A 755 9.23 10.26 -7.90
N SER A 756 10.43 10.76 -8.21
CA SER A 756 11.24 11.56 -7.28
C SER A 756 10.58 12.87 -6.83
N ALA A 757 9.54 13.33 -7.53
CA ALA A 757 8.78 14.50 -7.13
C ALA A 757 7.72 14.14 -6.09
N ILE A 758 7.67 14.90 -4.99
CA ILE A 758 6.75 14.68 -3.86
C ILE A 758 5.28 14.63 -4.30
N ASN A 759 4.89 15.37 -5.32
CA ASN A 759 3.53 15.40 -5.86
C ASN A 759 3.17 14.21 -6.76
N THR A 760 4.05 13.23 -6.89
CA THR A 760 3.79 11.98 -7.60
C THR A 760 3.66 10.80 -6.65
N LYS A 761 3.48 11.06 -5.35
CA LYS A 761 3.41 10.06 -4.29
C LYS A 761 1.99 9.49 -4.16
N ALA A 762 1.89 8.17 -4.11
CA ALA A 762 0.65 7.43 -3.93
C ALA A 762 0.86 6.26 -2.97
N ALA A 763 -0.21 5.73 -2.40
CA ALA A 763 -0.17 4.48 -1.65
C ALA A 763 -1.38 3.60 -2.03
N MET A 764 -1.24 2.29 -1.87
CA MET A 764 -2.38 1.39 -1.85
C MET A 764 -2.70 1.04 -0.39
N LEU A 765 -3.80 1.58 0.12
CA LEU A 765 -4.32 1.25 1.43
C LEU A 765 -5.06 -0.08 1.39
N THR A 766 -4.88 -0.91 2.40
CA THR A 766 -5.43 -2.27 2.49
C THR A 766 -5.82 -2.61 3.93
N SER A 767 -6.71 -3.59 4.11
CA SER A 767 -7.01 -4.11 5.44
C SER A 767 -5.86 -4.90 6.06
N SER A 768 -4.90 -5.34 5.23
CA SER A 768 -3.71 -6.05 5.67
C SER A 768 -2.57 -5.96 4.64
N ASP A 769 -1.44 -5.44 5.06
CA ASP A 769 -0.16 -5.44 4.34
C ASP A 769 0.19 -6.90 3.94
N PRO A 770 0.47 -7.19 2.65
CA PRO A 770 0.88 -8.52 2.21
C PRO A 770 2.29 -8.92 2.69
N TYR A 771 3.13 -7.98 3.11
CA TYR A 771 4.49 -8.26 3.57
C TYR A 771 4.60 -8.53 5.07
N LYS A 772 3.62 -8.09 5.87
CA LYS A 772 3.69 -8.26 7.32
C LYS A 772 3.76 -9.74 7.71
N SER A 773 4.38 -9.98 8.86
CA SER A 773 4.44 -11.30 9.46
C SER A 773 3.08 -11.71 10.05
N GLY A 774 2.78 -13.01 10.02
CA GLY A 774 1.55 -13.58 10.56
C GLY A 774 0.37 -13.61 9.59
N ASP A 775 -0.83 -13.83 10.14
CA ASP A 775 -2.07 -13.91 9.39
C ASP A 775 -2.53 -12.51 8.92
N MET A 776 -3.28 -12.49 7.82
CA MET A 776 -3.91 -11.27 7.32
C MET A 776 -4.98 -10.79 8.29
N THR A 777 -5.04 -9.48 8.52
CA THR A 777 -6.12 -8.83 9.27
C THR A 777 -7.31 -8.52 8.37
N LEU A 778 -8.52 -8.70 8.91
CA LEU A 778 -9.78 -8.44 8.20
C LEU A 778 -10.59 -7.36 8.91
N SER A 779 -11.37 -6.62 8.14
CA SER A 779 -12.45 -5.80 8.68
C SER A 779 -13.51 -6.69 9.33
N VAL A 780 -14.11 -6.21 10.41
CA VAL A 780 -15.21 -6.85 11.11
C VAL A 780 -16.39 -5.90 11.14
N SER A 781 -17.58 -6.40 10.81
CA SER A 781 -18.82 -5.65 11.03
C SER A 781 -19.82 -6.47 11.82
N TYR A 782 -20.72 -5.76 12.47
CA TYR A 782 -21.90 -6.31 13.13
C TYR A 782 -23.14 -5.57 12.62
N ASP A 783 -24.08 -6.33 12.08
CA ASP A 783 -25.40 -5.82 11.69
C ASP A 783 -26.38 -6.08 12.82
N GLY A 784 -26.73 -5.01 13.54
CA GLY A 784 -27.70 -5.06 14.62
C GLY A 784 -29.04 -5.64 14.17
N ASN A 785 -29.50 -5.35 12.95
CA ASN A 785 -30.81 -5.80 12.47
C ASN A 785 -30.93 -7.34 12.40
N THR A 786 -29.81 -8.01 12.14
CA THR A 786 -29.76 -9.46 11.92
C THR A 786 -29.03 -10.21 13.04
N ASP A 787 -28.38 -9.52 13.99
CA ASP A 787 -27.47 -10.09 15.00
C ASP A 787 -26.40 -10.98 14.33
N THR A 788 -25.79 -10.47 13.25
CA THR A 788 -24.77 -11.19 12.48
C THR A 788 -23.47 -10.43 12.36
N PHE A 789 -22.37 -11.19 12.41
CA PHE A 789 -21.04 -10.70 12.10
C PHE A 789 -20.67 -11.01 10.66
N SER A 790 -19.99 -10.07 10.02
CA SER A 790 -19.37 -10.25 8.70
C SER A 790 -17.90 -9.86 8.75
N THR A 791 -17.11 -10.44 7.85
CA THR A 791 -15.70 -10.08 7.67
C THR A 791 -15.42 -9.73 6.21
N GLY A 792 -14.37 -8.95 5.96
CA GLY A 792 -14.01 -8.53 4.62
C GLY A 792 -12.60 -7.96 4.53
N SER A 793 -12.11 -7.84 3.31
CA SER A 793 -10.88 -7.12 2.98
C SER A 793 -11.21 -5.96 2.03
N PHE A 794 -10.36 -4.95 2.01
CA PHE A 794 -10.49 -3.82 1.09
C PHE A 794 -9.11 -3.45 0.54
N ASN A 795 -9.11 -2.82 -0.64
CA ASN A 795 -7.93 -2.21 -1.26
C ASN A 795 -8.38 -0.92 -1.95
N GLN A 796 -7.74 0.20 -1.63
CA GLN A 796 -8.06 1.53 -2.18
C GLN A 796 -6.78 2.36 -2.34
N ALA A 797 -6.64 3.03 -3.49
CA ALA A 797 -5.52 3.90 -3.72
C ALA A 797 -5.73 5.27 -3.06
N MET A 798 -4.66 5.90 -2.63
CA MET A 798 -4.65 7.32 -2.27
C MET A 798 -3.51 8.06 -2.99
N LEU A 799 -3.75 9.30 -3.36
CA LEU A 799 -2.85 10.10 -4.19
C LEU A 799 -2.57 11.45 -3.54
N LYS A 800 -1.30 11.87 -3.53
CA LYS A 800 -0.86 13.13 -2.95
C LYS A 800 -1.41 14.30 -3.77
N GLU A 801 -2.13 15.22 -3.11
CA GLU A 801 -2.67 16.44 -3.72
C GLU A 801 -1.80 17.69 -3.49
N HIS A 802 -1.90 18.66 -4.41
CA HIS A 802 -1.38 20.00 -4.12
C HIS A 802 -2.32 20.74 -3.18
N VAL A 803 -1.74 21.65 -2.40
CA VAL A 803 -2.45 22.47 -1.41
C VAL A 803 -2.16 23.96 -1.68
N HIS A 804 -2.99 24.88 -1.22
CA HIS A 804 -2.78 26.31 -1.43
C HIS A 804 -1.99 26.93 -0.30
N SER A 805 -0.91 27.63 -0.60
CA SER A 805 -0.10 28.26 0.45
C SER A 805 -0.34 29.76 0.59
N SER A 806 -0.92 30.42 -0.41
CA SER A 806 -1.28 31.85 -0.40
C SER A 806 -2.11 32.20 -1.65
N PRO A 807 -2.89 33.31 -1.67
CA PRO A 807 -3.71 33.69 -2.81
C PRO A 807 -2.94 33.70 -4.15
N GLY A 808 -3.18 32.67 -4.98
CA GLY A 808 -2.57 32.51 -6.30
C GLY A 808 -1.36 31.57 -6.38
N TYR A 809 -0.96 30.90 -5.29
CA TYR A 809 0.19 29.97 -5.27
C TYR A 809 -0.17 28.60 -4.65
N THR A 810 0.28 27.52 -5.31
CA THR A 810 0.16 26.14 -4.83
C THR A 810 1.48 25.66 -4.21
N SER A 811 1.37 24.84 -3.16
CA SER A 811 2.46 24.24 -2.40
C SER A 811 2.33 22.71 -2.40
N ASN A 812 3.37 22.05 -1.88
CA ASN A 812 3.41 20.61 -1.70
C ASN A 812 2.94 20.13 -0.32
N ALA A 813 2.98 21.00 0.70
CA ALA A 813 2.66 20.68 2.09
C ALA A 813 2.31 21.95 2.89
N HIS A 814 1.77 21.74 4.09
CA HIS A 814 1.61 22.75 5.16
C HIS A 814 2.42 22.36 6.40
N THR A 815 2.69 23.31 7.28
CA THR A 815 3.17 23.01 8.64
C THR A 815 1.98 22.99 9.60
N PHE A 816 2.11 22.39 10.78
CA PHE A 816 1.09 22.49 11.83
C PHE A 816 0.81 23.93 12.27
N LEU A 817 1.82 24.82 12.20
CA LEU A 817 1.65 26.25 12.51
C LEU A 817 0.77 26.98 11.47
N ASP A 818 0.80 26.51 10.21
CA ASP A 818 0.09 27.12 9.08
C ASP A 818 -1.19 26.37 8.69
N PHE A 819 -1.48 25.24 9.36
CA PHE A 819 -2.71 24.48 9.18
C PHE A 819 -3.82 25.19 9.95
N ARG A 820 -4.64 25.95 9.21
CA ARG A 820 -5.57 26.92 9.81
C ARG A 820 -6.61 26.21 10.67
N ALA A 821 -6.73 26.66 11.92
CA ALA A 821 -7.76 26.23 12.86
C ALA A 821 -8.96 27.18 12.96
N ARG A 822 -8.94 28.33 12.25
CA ARG A 822 -9.99 29.40 12.09
C ARG A 822 -9.48 30.86 12.11
N GLY A 823 -8.18 31.12 11.96
CA GLY A 823 -7.67 32.48 11.68
C GLY A 823 -7.17 33.28 12.88
N LEU A 824 -7.10 32.69 14.08
CA LEU A 824 -6.41 33.24 15.27
C LEU A 824 -4.87 33.38 15.13
N GLY A 825 -4.33 33.08 13.94
CA GLY A 825 -2.89 33.06 13.69
C GLY A 825 -2.21 31.81 14.25
N SER A 826 -0.91 31.70 14.01
CA SER A 826 -0.05 30.56 14.36
C SER A 826 0.29 30.44 15.87
N GLU A 827 -0.48 31.07 16.76
CA GLU A 827 -0.09 31.28 18.18
C GLU A 827 -1.04 30.67 19.23
N TYR A 828 -2.25 30.23 18.88
CA TYR A 828 -3.17 29.61 19.84
C TYR A 828 -3.00 28.07 19.87
N THR A 829 -2.44 27.57 20.97
CA THR A 829 -2.24 26.15 21.26
C THR A 829 -2.71 25.87 22.69
N PRO A 830 -3.99 25.48 22.88
CA PRO A 830 -4.52 25.22 24.21
C PRO A 830 -3.84 24.00 24.83
N SER A 831 -3.57 24.07 26.14
CA SER A 831 -3.01 22.92 26.89
C SER A 831 -4.05 21.82 27.15
N GLY A 832 -5.34 22.15 27.05
CA GLY A 832 -6.43 21.20 27.19
C GLY A 832 -7.80 21.87 27.14
N PHE A 833 -8.84 21.06 26.90
CA PHE A 833 -10.24 21.49 26.97
C PHE A 833 -10.98 20.77 28.08
N SER A 834 -12.06 21.39 28.55
CA SER A 834 -13.07 20.75 29.39
C SER A 834 -14.43 20.87 28.74
N GLY A 835 -15.27 19.84 28.88
CA GLY A 835 -16.49 19.78 28.09
C GLY A 835 -17.52 18.73 28.51
N PHE A 836 -18.44 18.47 27.59
CA PHE A 836 -19.58 17.58 27.77
C PHE A 836 -19.74 16.64 26.57
N PHE A 837 -20.16 15.42 26.86
CA PHE A 837 -20.56 14.40 25.92
C PHE A 837 -22.05 14.11 26.08
N SER A 838 -22.70 13.75 24.98
CA SER A 838 -24.11 13.42 24.92
C SER A 838 -24.38 12.40 23.81
N GLY A 839 -25.42 11.58 23.98
CA GLY A 839 -25.80 10.57 23.01
C GLY A 839 -26.98 9.72 23.47
N ILE A 840 -27.48 8.91 22.55
CA ILE A 840 -28.50 7.90 22.81
C ILE A 840 -27.85 6.53 22.67
N LEU A 841 -27.86 5.75 23.75
CA LEU A 841 -27.38 4.37 23.77
C LEU A 841 -28.50 3.45 23.32
N GLU A 842 -28.30 2.78 22.19
CA GLU A 842 -29.13 1.65 21.75
C GLU A 842 -28.51 0.36 22.27
N TYR A 843 -29.32 -0.56 22.77
CA TYR A 843 -28.82 -1.86 23.23
C TYR A 843 -29.77 -2.99 22.85
N ASP A 844 -29.18 -4.14 22.57
CA ASP A 844 -29.87 -5.38 22.27
C ASP A 844 -29.82 -6.32 23.49
N VAL A 845 -30.95 -6.94 23.77
CA VAL A 845 -31.10 -8.02 24.74
C VAL A 845 -31.51 -9.27 23.97
N SER A 846 -30.57 -10.20 23.82
CA SER A 846 -30.75 -11.46 23.07
C SER A 846 -32.17 -12.06 23.21
N GLY A 847 -32.84 -12.20 22.06
CA GLY A 847 -34.21 -12.72 21.97
C GLY A 847 -35.33 -11.69 22.15
N ARG A 848 -34.99 -10.38 22.26
CA ARG A 848 -35.91 -9.24 22.15
C ARG A 848 -35.56 -8.43 20.90
N SER A 849 -36.44 -7.52 20.46
CA SER A 849 -36.13 -6.59 19.36
C SER A 849 -35.23 -5.44 19.84
N ASN A 850 -34.44 -4.86 18.94
CA ASN A 850 -33.42 -3.82 19.22
C ASN A 850 -33.99 -2.41 19.42
N ASP A 851 -35.15 -2.29 20.06
CA ASP A 851 -35.83 -1.00 20.17
C ASP A 851 -35.56 -0.31 21.52
N GLN A 852 -34.58 -0.78 22.30
CA GLN A 852 -34.35 -0.30 23.66
C GLN A 852 -33.28 0.80 23.70
N LEU A 853 -33.60 1.89 24.38
CA LEU A 853 -32.81 3.11 24.38
C LEU A 853 -32.55 3.61 25.80
N ALA A 854 -31.38 4.21 26.00
CA ALA A 854 -31.00 4.91 27.22
C ALA A 854 -30.32 6.25 26.91
N SER A 855 -30.47 7.20 27.83
CA SER A 855 -29.76 8.49 27.77
C SER A 855 -28.33 8.26 28.20
N LEU A 856 -27.37 8.78 27.45
CA LEU A 856 -25.96 8.76 27.83
C LEU A 856 -25.39 10.16 27.74
N ARG A 857 -24.94 10.71 28.87
CA ARG A 857 -24.48 12.10 28.92
C ARG A 857 -23.49 12.35 30.04
N SER A 858 -22.67 13.38 29.90
CA SER A 858 -21.72 13.79 30.94
C SER A 858 -22.41 14.05 32.28
N SER A 859 -21.75 13.60 33.34
CA SER A 859 -22.21 13.79 34.72
C SER A 859 -21.99 15.25 35.21
N SER A 860 -21.87 15.46 36.53
CA SER A 860 -21.38 16.74 37.08
C SER A 860 -19.88 16.96 36.85
N THR A 861 -19.16 15.90 36.48
CA THR A 861 -17.73 15.95 36.16
C THR A 861 -17.57 16.20 34.65
N LEU A 862 -16.81 17.22 34.29
CA LEU A 862 -16.53 17.56 32.89
C LEU A 862 -15.64 16.50 32.26
N ALA A 863 -15.84 16.28 30.97
CA ALA A 863 -14.85 15.57 30.15
C ALA A 863 -13.60 16.44 30.03
N THR A 864 -12.42 15.81 29.97
CA THR A 864 -11.13 16.50 29.84
C THR A 864 -10.44 16.06 28.56
N PHE A 865 -9.89 17.03 27.82
CA PHE A 865 -9.13 16.82 26.59
C PHE A 865 -7.73 17.33 26.86
N THR A 866 -6.71 16.51 26.61
CA THR A 866 -5.30 16.86 26.77
C THR A 866 -4.66 16.80 25.40
N PHE A 867 -4.07 17.91 24.96
CA PHE A 867 -3.42 18.00 23.66
C PHE A 867 -1.89 17.94 23.85
N ASP A 868 -1.23 17.06 23.11
CA ASP A 868 0.21 17.05 23.01
C ASP A 868 0.63 17.56 21.62
N SER A 869 1.05 18.82 21.55
CA SER A 869 1.55 19.42 20.31
C SER A 869 2.99 19.01 19.96
N THR A 870 3.69 18.32 20.86
CA THR A 870 5.02 17.78 20.61
C THR A 870 4.95 16.46 19.87
N TYR A 871 3.98 15.61 20.23
CA TYR A 871 3.78 14.28 19.63
C TYR A 871 2.60 14.20 18.66
N HIS A 872 1.75 15.23 18.64
CA HIS A 872 0.56 15.34 17.80
C HIS A 872 -0.55 14.35 18.20
N ASP A 873 -0.69 14.15 19.50
CA ASP A 873 -1.64 13.23 20.13
C ASP A 873 -2.72 13.99 20.91
N VAL A 874 -3.86 13.34 21.11
CA VAL A 874 -4.94 13.85 21.96
C VAL A 874 -5.53 12.73 22.81
N GLN A 875 -5.62 12.98 24.11
CA GLN A 875 -6.27 12.11 25.06
C GLN A 875 -7.55 12.76 25.60
N VAL A 876 -8.66 12.03 25.56
CA VAL A 876 -9.95 12.48 26.08
C VAL A 876 -10.47 11.49 27.11
N VAL A 877 -10.86 12.01 28.28
CA VAL A 877 -11.50 11.23 29.34
C VAL A 877 -12.88 11.82 29.59
N ALA A 878 -13.93 11.04 29.31
CA ALA A 878 -15.32 11.49 29.36
C ALA A 878 -16.15 10.64 30.35
N PRO A 879 -16.35 11.12 31.59
CA PRO A 879 -17.25 10.50 32.56
C PRO A 879 -18.71 10.71 32.15
N VAL A 880 -19.40 9.63 31.82
CA VAL A 880 -20.80 9.62 31.35
C VAL A 880 -21.71 8.82 32.29
N THR A 881 -22.98 9.22 32.33
CA THR A 881 -24.03 8.54 33.09
C THR A 881 -25.08 7.99 32.14
N VAL A 882 -25.41 6.70 32.31
CA VAL A 882 -26.51 6.04 31.62
C VAL A 882 -27.78 6.24 32.45
N SER A 883 -28.75 6.96 31.88
CA SER A 883 -30.03 7.30 32.54
C SER A 883 -31.21 6.67 31.81
N ALA A 884 -32.29 6.45 32.56
CA ALA A 884 -33.51 5.88 32.02
C ALA A 884 -34.15 6.78 30.94
N PRO A 885 -34.83 6.19 29.95
CA PRO A 885 -35.62 6.93 28.96
C PRO A 885 -36.90 7.52 29.57
N PRO A 886 -37.66 8.35 28.82
CA PRO A 886 -38.92 8.91 29.28
C PRO A 886 -39.89 7.82 29.78
N VAL A 887 -40.46 8.00 30.97
CA VAL A 887 -41.34 7.00 31.61
C VAL A 887 -42.79 7.20 31.17
N ASN A 888 -43.33 6.24 30.42
CA ASN A 888 -44.77 6.14 30.12
C ASN A 888 -45.25 4.68 30.18
N ASN A 889 -46.54 4.42 29.90
CA ASN A 889 -47.05 3.05 29.97
C ASN A 889 -46.41 2.11 28.93
N TYR A 890 -45.85 2.62 27.83
CA TYR A 890 -45.12 1.81 26.85
C TYR A 890 -43.70 1.48 27.33
N THR A 891 -42.89 2.47 27.69
CA THR A 891 -41.50 2.24 28.15
C THR A 891 -41.47 1.47 29.47
N SER A 892 -42.48 1.60 30.32
CA SER A 892 -42.59 0.80 31.56
C SER A 892 -43.00 -0.66 31.36
N THR A 893 -43.73 -1.00 30.27
CA THR A 893 -44.24 -2.37 30.04
C THR A 893 -43.50 -3.10 28.91
N SER A 894 -43.28 -2.45 27.77
CA SER A 894 -42.62 -3.00 26.59
C SER A 894 -41.10 -3.00 26.72
N TRP A 895 -40.52 -1.97 27.34
CA TRP A 895 -39.09 -1.96 27.69
C TRP A 895 -38.84 -2.46 29.11
N SER A 896 -39.86 -3.08 29.73
CA SER A 896 -39.94 -3.41 31.15
C SER A 896 -38.56 -3.69 31.76
N VAL A 897 -38.16 -2.69 32.56
CA VAL A 897 -37.14 -2.64 33.60
C VAL A 897 -37.21 -3.90 34.48
N GLY A 898 -36.75 -5.02 33.94
CA GLY A 898 -36.22 -6.12 34.73
C GLY A 898 -34.78 -5.79 35.17
N PRO A 899 -34.07 -6.73 35.81
CA PRO A 899 -32.66 -6.56 36.21
C PRO A 899 -31.67 -6.33 35.03
N PHE A 900 -32.17 -6.08 33.82
CA PHE A 900 -31.44 -6.04 32.55
C PHE A 900 -31.37 -4.63 31.93
N PHE A 901 -31.89 -3.58 32.58
CA PHE A 901 -31.67 -2.20 32.13
C PHE A 901 -30.36 -1.69 32.75
N PRO A 902 -29.32 -1.39 31.95
CA PRO A 902 -28.04 -1.00 32.52
C PRO A 902 -28.04 0.50 32.85
N LEU A 903 -28.45 0.84 34.08
CA LEU A 903 -28.20 2.17 34.64
C LEU A 903 -26.84 2.18 35.32
N GLY A 904 -26.13 3.29 35.23
CA GLY A 904 -24.82 3.42 35.88
C GLY A 904 -23.99 4.55 35.31
N SER A 905 -22.69 4.45 35.52
CA SER A 905 -21.70 5.40 35.06
C SER A 905 -20.55 4.68 34.41
N MET A 906 -20.11 5.21 33.28
CA MET A 906 -18.97 4.72 32.52
C MET A 906 -18.00 5.87 32.31
N THR A 907 -16.71 5.57 32.20
CA THR A 907 -15.72 6.54 31.73
C THR A 907 -15.26 6.10 30.36
N LEU A 908 -15.59 6.88 29.34
CA LEU A 908 -15.08 6.66 28.00
C LEU A 908 -13.70 7.32 27.91
N LYS A 909 -12.74 6.62 27.29
CA LYS A 909 -11.42 7.15 27.03
C LYS A 909 -11.16 7.09 25.54
N PHE A 910 -10.71 8.19 24.96
CA PHE A 910 -10.32 8.23 23.54
C PHE A 910 -8.89 8.69 23.45
N GLY A 911 -8.09 7.98 22.64
CA GLY A 911 -6.66 8.19 22.55
C GLY A 911 -5.93 7.94 23.89
N ASP A 912 -4.62 8.05 23.84
CA ASP A 912 -3.72 7.95 24.98
C ASP A 912 -2.57 8.96 24.81
N ALA A 913 -1.48 8.80 25.57
CA ALA A 913 -0.39 9.78 25.63
C ALA A 913 0.78 9.49 24.67
N ASP A 914 0.85 8.28 24.12
CA ASP A 914 1.97 7.74 23.34
C ASP A 914 1.51 6.89 22.14
N ASN A 915 0.20 6.80 21.95
CA ASN A 915 -0.47 6.32 20.75
C ASN A 915 -0.27 4.81 20.52
N ASP A 916 -0.02 4.05 21.59
CA ASP A 916 0.32 2.62 21.60
C ASP A 916 -0.86 1.69 21.94
N GLU A 917 -1.86 2.17 22.69
CA GLU A 917 -3.04 1.43 23.14
C GLU A 917 -4.31 1.90 22.41
N ALA A 918 -4.42 3.18 22.09
CA ALA A 918 -5.52 3.80 21.36
C ALA A 918 -5.02 4.97 20.50
N LYS A 919 -5.24 4.90 19.19
CA LYS A 919 -4.69 5.89 18.26
C LYS A 919 -5.41 7.22 18.31
N SER A 920 -4.68 8.31 18.12
CA SER A 920 -5.19 9.66 18.01
C SER A 920 -4.40 10.46 16.96
N ALA A 921 -5.02 11.50 16.44
CA ALA A 921 -4.41 12.43 15.50
C ALA A 921 -4.83 13.87 15.86
N TYR A 922 -3.85 14.72 16.14
CA TYR A 922 -4.03 16.13 16.50
C TYR A 922 -3.28 17.06 15.53
N PHE A 923 -4.01 17.63 14.57
CA PHE A 923 -3.46 18.58 13.59
C PHE A 923 -3.64 20.02 14.01
N SER A 924 -4.75 20.31 14.68
CA SER A 924 -5.00 21.56 15.38
C SER A 924 -6.03 21.31 16.49
N TRP A 925 -6.21 22.28 17.37
CA TRP A 925 -7.21 22.20 18.45
C TRP A 925 -8.66 22.04 17.96
N ASP A 926 -8.89 22.22 16.67
CA ASP A 926 -10.20 22.08 16.03
C ASP A 926 -10.23 20.99 14.95
N VAL A 927 -9.10 20.32 14.71
CA VAL A 927 -8.95 19.24 13.73
C VAL A 927 -8.23 18.09 14.38
N PHE A 928 -9.02 17.20 14.97
CA PHE A 928 -8.51 16.03 15.67
C PHE A 928 -9.52 14.89 15.70
N GLY A 929 -8.99 13.67 15.90
CA GLY A 929 -9.78 12.47 16.12
C GLY A 929 -9.04 11.49 17.03
N ALA A 930 -9.79 10.64 17.72
CA ALA A 930 -9.24 9.66 18.65
C ALA A 930 -10.09 8.38 18.70
N GLU A 931 -9.41 7.23 18.63
CA GLU A 931 -9.95 5.89 18.84
C GLU A 931 -10.36 5.71 20.30
N ILE A 932 -11.44 4.97 20.56
CA ILE A 932 -11.78 4.60 21.93
C ILE A 932 -10.80 3.55 22.47
N GLN A 933 -10.28 3.73 23.67
CA GLN A 933 -9.43 2.73 24.31
C GLN A 933 -10.29 1.54 24.77
N ASP A 934 -10.01 0.34 24.26
CA ASP A 934 -10.65 -0.89 24.73
C ASP A 934 -9.99 -1.40 26.03
N ASP A 935 -10.37 -0.79 27.16
CA ASP A 935 -10.00 -1.24 28.51
C ASP A 935 -11.06 -2.17 29.13
N GLY A 936 -12.02 -2.64 28.31
CA GLY A 936 -13.15 -3.44 28.75
C GLY A 936 -14.16 -2.67 29.61
N ALA A 937 -14.18 -1.33 29.62
CA ALA A 937 -15.13 -0.59 30.47
C ALA A 937 -16.59 -1.04 30.28
N GLN A 938 -17.28 -1.27 31.41
CA GLN A 938 -18.73 -1.53 31.48
C GLN A 938 -19.48 -0.45 32.28
N ILE A 939 -20.82 -0.47 32.24
CA ILE A 939 -21.69 0.59 32.82
C ILE A 939 -21.61 0.71 34.35
N ASP A 940 -21.07 -0.30 35.04
CA ASP A 940 -20.80 -0.28 36.48
C ASP A 940 -19.30 -0.14 36.82
N ALA A 941 -18.47 0.21 35.83
CA ALA A 941 -17.02 0.27 35.89
C ALA A 941 -16.32 -1.09 36.13
N SER A 942 -17.02 -2.21 35.97
CA SER A 942 -16.34 -3.52 35.83
C SER A 942 -15.71 -3.68 34.43
N SER A 943 -14.88 -4.72 34.28
CA SER A 943 -14.16 -5.02 33.04
C SER A 943 -14.82 -6.17 32.27
N GLY A 944 -15.19 -5.92 31.01
CA GLY A 944 -15.61 -6.90 30.02
C GLY A 944 -14.44 -7.69 29.41
N GLY A 945 -14.75 -8.47 28.36
CA GLY A 945 -13.73 -9.19 27.58
C GLY A 945 -12.92 -8.27 26.65
N SER A 946 -11.81 -8.77 26.13
CA SER A 946 -10.96 -8.08 25.16
C SER A 946 -11.59 -7.99 23.76
N ASN A 947 -11.28 -6.94 23.01
CA ASN A 947 -11.82 -6.62 21.67
C ASN A 947 -13.34 -6.44 21.68
N ASN A 948 -13.91 -6.03 22.81
CA ASN A 948 -15.35 -5.94 23.00
C ASN A 948 -15.87 -4.52 22.85
N LEU A 949 -15.04 -3.48 22.99
CA LEU A 949 -15.40 -2.08 22.81
C LEU A 949 -14.64 -1.51 21.61
N ALA A 950 -15.37 -0.83 20.74
CA ALA A 950 -14.81 -0.11 19.60
C ALA A 950 -15.56 1.19 19.40
N GLY A 951 -14.92 2.19 18.83
CA GLY A 951 -15.46 3.54 18.77
C GLY A 951 -14.44 4.58 18.35
N VAL A 952 -14.92 5.79 18.15
CA VAL A 952 -14.11 6.92 17.71
C VAL A 952 -14.80 8.23 18.10
N MET A 953 -14.01 9.28 18.27
CA MET A 953 -14.49 10.66 18.26
C MET A 953 -13.71 11.48 17.23
N VAL A 954 -14.37 12.49 16.68
CA VAL A 954 -13.79 13.39 15.68
C VAL A 954 -14.40 14.79 15.83
N SER A 955 -13.61 15.83 15.60
CA SER A 955 -14.11 17.22 15.54
C SER A 955 -14.89 17.46 14.24
N TRP A 956 -15.97 18.25 14.32
CA TRP A 956 -16.78 18.58 13.15
C TRP A 956 -15.95 19.26 12.06
N ASN A 957 -15.06 20.16 12.47
CA ASN A 957 -14.17 20.90 11.59
C ASN A 957 -13.02 20.06 11.03
N THR A 958 -13.01 18.74 11.24
CA THR A 958 -12.20 17.80 10.43
C THR A 958 -12.73 17.68 9.00
N LEU A 959 -14.05 17.83 8.79
CA LEU A 959 -14.63 17.84 7.44
C LEU A 959 -14.14 19.04 6.65
N ASP A 960 -13.76 18.82 5.40
CA ASP A 960 -13.42 19.90 4.48
C ASP A 960 -14.70 20.58 4.00
N THR A 961 -15.65 19.78 3.50
CA THR A 961 -16.98 20.25 3.11
C THR A 961 -17.97 19.69 4.12
N PRO A 962 -18.47 20.50 5.08
CA PRO A 962 -19.50 20.06 6.01
C PRO A 962 -20.77 19.64 5.28
N ASP A 963 -21.50 18.68 5.86
CA ASP A 963 -22.77 18.20 5.33
C ASP A 963 -23.90 19.22 5.59
N SER A 964 -24.56 19.66 4.53
CA SER A 964 -25.60 20.69 4.52
C SER A 964 -27.01 20.16 4.79
N ASP A 965 -27.23 18.84 4.79
CA ASP A 965 -28.50 18.24 5.25
C ASP A 965 -28.63 18.32 6.79
N LEU A 966 -27.53 18.56 7.50
CA LEU A 966 -27.57 18.87 8.93
C LEU A 966 -27.96 20.34 9.19
N PHE A 967 -27.35 21.27 8.47
CA PHE A 967 -27.58 22.71 8.58
C PHE A 967 -27.92 23.33 7.23
N HIS A 968 -29.13 23.86 7.09
CA HIS A 968 -29.70 24.26 5.80
C HIS A 968 -29.83 25.79 5.72
N SER A 969 -29.57 26.37 4.55
CA SER A 969 -29.74 27.81 4.32
C SER A 969 -31.20 28.24 4.53
N GLY A 970 -31.44 29.18 5.45
CA GLY A 970 -32.80 29.65 5.78
C GLY A 970 -33.62 28.72 6.70
N GLY A 971 -32.96 27.76 7.36
CA GLY A 971 -33.49 26.92 8.45
C GLY A 971 -32.87 27.30 9.80
N ASN A 972 -32.47 26.30 10.58
CA ASN A 972 -31.72 26.49 11.82
C ASN A 972 -30.30 27.00 11.53
N ASP A 973 -29.79 27.85 12.42
CA ASP A 973 -28.44 28.40 12.36
C ASP A 973 -27.40 27.27 12.48
N THR A 974 -26.26 27.44 11.82
CA THR A 974 -25.09 26.57 12.02
C THR A 974 -24.57 26.75 13.45
N ILE A 975 -24.00 25.69 14.05
CA ILE A 975 -23.20 25.89 15.26
C ILE A 975 -22.13 26.96 14.97
N PRO A 976 -21.96 27.97 15.83
CA PRO A 976 -21.01 29.04 15.58
C PRO A 976 -19.58 28.51 15.51
N ASP A 977 -18.79 29.17 14.67
CA ASP A 977 -17.35 29.02 14.69
C ASP A 977 -16.76 29.87 15.82
N THR A 978 -16.24 29.19 16.83
CA THR A 978 -15.75 29.75 18.09
C THR A 978 -14.22 29.79 18.15
N ASP A 979 -13.65 30.66 18.98
CA ASP A 979 -12.21 30.87 19.17
C ASP A 979 -11.60 29.95 20.24
N TYR A 980 -12.32 29.66 21.33
CA TYR A 980 -11.82 28.94 22.51
C TYR A 980 -12.46 27.58 22.75
N SER A 981 -13.38 27.17 21.88
CA SER A 981 -14.11 25.91 22.00
C SER A 981 -14.33 25.24 20.64
N SER A 982 -14.58 23.93 20.69
CA SER A 982 -14.85 23.07 19.55
C SER A 982 -15.93 22.06 19.90
N TRP A 983 -16.45 21.40 18.87
CA TRP A 983 -17.48 20.38 18.99
C TRP A 983 -17.30 19.32 17.90
N GLY A 984 -17.98 18.20 18.07
CA GLY A 984 -17.98 17.16 17.05
C GLY A 984 -18.85 15.98 17.39
N PHE A 985 -18.57 14.88 16.68
CA PHE A 985 -19.30 13.63 16.83
C PHE A 985 -18.42 12.55 17.44
N TRP A 986 -19.08 11.60 18.10
CA TRP A 986 -18.46 10.40 18.61
C TRP A 986 -19.42 9.22 18.48
N ALA A 987 -18.86 8.02 18.47
CA ALA A 987 -19.61 6.79 18.46
C ALA A 987 -18.86 5.72 19.23
N MET A 988 -19.62 4.76 19.73
CA MET A 988 -19.07 3.53 20.31
C MET A 988 -19.99 2.37 20.02
N SER A 989 -19.42 1.18 20.03
CA SER A 989 -20.13 -0.08 19.98
C SER A 989 -19.43 -1.07 20.91
N SER A 990 -20.22 -1.78 21.69
CA SER A 990 -19.76 -2.82 22.58
C SER A 990 -20.53 -4.11 22.32
N LEU A 991 -19.86 -5.25 22.37
CA LEU A 991 -20.51 -6.57 22.31
C LEU A 991 -21.08 -7.03 23.65
N ASP A 992 -20.59 -6.43 24.73
CA ASP A 992 -21.01 -6.70 26.09
C ASP A 992 -20.73 -5.50 27.00
N ILE A 993 -21.71 -4.60 27.08
CA ILE A 993 -21.57 -3.35 27.82
C ILE A 993 -21.97 -3.47 29.32
N SER A 994 -22.40 -4.66 29.72
CA SER A 994 -23.10 -4.93 30.97
C SER A 994 -22.36 -5.94 31.84
N PRO A 995 -22.35 -5.77 33.18
CA PRO A 995 -21.75 -6.75 34.08
C PRO A 995 -22.49 -8.09 34.15
N ASN A 996 -23.69 -8.17 33.54
CA ASN A 996 -24.49 -9.38 33.54
C ASN A 996 -23.98 -10.38 32.51
N SER A 997 -23.91 -11.67 32.88
CA SER A 997 -23.51 -12.72 31.94
C SER A 997 -24.43 -12.79 30.71
N GLY A 998 -23.89 -12.52 29.52
CA GLY A 998 -24.61 -12.57 28.25
C GLY A 998 -23.89 -11.76 27.16
N ARG A 999 -24.43 -11.74 25.93
CA ARG A 999 -24.07 -10.75 24.91
C ARG A 999 -25.12 -9.66 24.96
N GLN A 1000 -24.79 -8.52 25.57
CA GLN A 1000 -25.63 -7.32 25.55
C GLN A 1000 -24.91 -6.28 24.70
N SER A 1001 -25.10 -6.37 23.37
CA SER A 1001 -24.47 -5.42 22.48
C SER A 1001 -25.12 -4.06 22.65
N ALA A 1002 -24.34 -3.00 22.65
CA ALA A 1002 -24.85 -1.64 22.73
C ALA A 1002 -24.02 -0.71 21.86
N SER A 1003 -24.66 0.31 21.32
CA SER A 1003 -24.02 1.25 20.41
C SER A 1003 -24.58 2.66 20.55
N VAL A 1004 -23.71 3.64 20.38
CA VAL A 1004 -24.04 5.05 20.17
C VAL A 1004 -23.57 5.41 18.78
N HIS A 1005 -24.48 5.95 17.97
CA HIS A 1005 -24.19 6.48 16.64
C HIS A 1005 -24.44 7.99 16.63
N LEU A 1006 -23.45 8.76 16.19
CA LEU A 1006 -23.48 10.23 16.15
C LEU A 1006 -23.90 10.84 17.50
N GLY A 1007 -23.29 10.35 18.58
CA GLY A 1007 -23.25 11.12 19.83
C GLY A 1007 -22.50 12.43 19.60
N THR A 1008 -22.80 13.47 20.35
CA THR A 1008 -22.17 14.78 20.21
C THR A 1008 -21.34 15.13 21.42
N TRP A 1009 -20.29 15.92 21.20
CA TRP A 1009 -19.46 16.48 22.26
C TRP A 1009 -19.20 17.96 22.00
N VAL A 1010 -18.94 18.69 23.06
CA VAL A 1010 -18.49 20.10 23.04
C VAL A 1010 -17.44 20.28 24.13
N GLY A 1011 -16.37 21.00 23.85
CA GLY A 1011 -15.32 21.29 24.82
C GLY A 1011 -14.54 22.55 24.46
N GLY A 1012 -14.06 23.26 25.47
CA GLY A 1012 -13.26 24.47 25.27
C GLY A 1012 -12.35 24.77 26.45
N GLU A 1013 -11.59 25.84 26.33
CA GLU A 1013 -10.73 26.35 27.41
C GLU A 1013 -11.63 26.91 28.52
N LEU A 1014 -11.65 26.21 29.66
CA LEU A 1014 -12.53 26.55 30.77
C LEU A 1014 -12.07 27.84 31.46
N LEU A 1015 -12.98 28.80 31.59
CA LEU A 1015 -12.67 30.09 32.21
C LEU A 1015 -12.23 29.93 33.68
N ASP A 1016 -11.19 30.64 34.12
CA ASP A 1016 -10.80 30.61 35.53
C ASP A 1016 -11.87 31.31 36.40
N GLN A 1017 -12.03 30.84 37.64
CA GLN A 1017 -12.98 31.43 38.59
C GLN A 1017 -12.75 32.95 38.80
N SER A 1018 -11.52 33.43 38.67
CA SER A 1018 -11.14 34.84 38.79
C SER A 1018 -11.54 35.70 37.59
N GLU A 1019 -11.81 35.08 36.45
CA GLU A 1019 -12.20 35.72 35.19
C GLU A 1019 -13.72 35.73 34.98
N VAL A 1020 -14.46 34.93 35.77
CA VAL A 1020 -15.93 34.96 35.79
C VAL A 1020 -16.42 36.33 36.32
N PRO A 1021 -17.24 37.07 35.56
CA PRO A 1021 -17.70 38.40 35.98
C PRO A 1021 -18.48 38.38 37.30
N THR A 1022 -18.29 39.40 38.14
CA THR A 1022 -19.04 39.55 39.41
C THR A 1022 -20.25 40.48 39.30
N SER A 1023 -20.44 41.11 38.14
CA SER A 1023 -21.57 41.99 37.82
C SER A 1023 -21.69 42.20 36.32
N GLY A 1024 -22.90 42.44 35.83
CA GLY A 1024 -23.15 42.78 34.41
C GLY A 1024 -24.12 41.80 33.76
N SER A 1025 -24.27 41.91 32.44
CA SER A 1025 -25.10 41.00 31.65
C SER A 1025 -24.53 40.83 30.25
N ALA A 1026 -24.76 39.67 29.63
CA ALA A 1026 -24.38 39.36 28.26
C ALA A 1026 -25.48 38.54 27.60
N SER A 1027 -25.44 38.50 26.27
CA SER A 1027 -26.30 37.68 25.44
C SER A 1027 -25.44 37.03 24.38
N MET A 1028 -25.65 35.73 24.16
CA MET A 1028 -24.92 34.90 23.22
C MET A 1028 -25.94 34.16 22.35
N SER A 1029 -25.55 33.77 21.14
CA SER A 1029 -26.40 33.00 20.23
C SER A 1029 -25.62 31.92 19.51
N GLY A 1030 -26.33 30.91 19.04
CA GLY A 1030 -25.73 29.81 18.29
C GLY A 1030 -26.75 28.73 18.06
N ALA A 1031 -26.31 27.47 18.09
CA ALA A 1031 -27.17 26.35 17.76
C ALA A 1031 -26.92 25.15 18.68
N ALA A 1032 -27.84 24.21 18.60
CA ALA A 1032 -27.77 22.91 19.25
C ALA A 1032 -27.88 21.80 18.21
N VAL A 1033 -27.17 20.70 18.44
CA VAL A 1033 -27.26 19.47 17.64
C VAL A 1033 -27.57 18.31 18.57
N MET A 1034 -28.63 17.57 18.25
CA MET A 1034 -29.18 16.53 19.11
C MET A 1034 -29.44 15.25 18.32
N ARG A 1035 -29.05 14.12 18.90
CA ARG A 1035 -29.56 12.83 18.48
C ARG A 1035 -30.96 12.65 19.05
N VAL A 1036 -31.90 12.29 18.18
CA VAL A 1036 -33.32 12.16 18.51
C VAL A 1036 -33.74 10.70 18.39
N SER A 1037 -34.60 10.29 19.31
CA SER A 1037 -35.45 9.13 19.12
C SER A 1037 -36.88 9.40 19.61
N TYR A 1038 -37.86 8.94 18.84
CA TYR A 1038 -39.26 9.06 19.21
C TYR A 1038 -40.10 7.92 18.67
N ARG A 1039 -41.24 7.69 19.32
CA ARG A 1039 -42.19 6.65 18.94
C ARG A 1039 -43.25 7.22 18.01
N SER A 1040 -43.34 6.74 16.77
CA SER A 1040 -44.35 7.17 15.80
C SER A 1040 -45.37 6.08 15.50
N GLN A 1041 -46.62 6.45 15.18
CA GLN A 1041 -47.64 5.50 14.76
C GLN A 1041 -47.44 5.06 13.30
N GLY A 1042 -47.37 3.75 13.09
CA GLY A 1042 -47.25 3.12 11.78
C GLY A 1042 -48.55 2.48 11.30
N GLY A 1043 -49.20 3.10 10.30
CA GLY A 1043 -50.35 2.51 9.60
C GLY A 1043 -51.43 1.89 10.51
N SER A 1044 -52.12 0.85 10.01
CA SER A 1044 -53.27 0.22 10.68
C SER A 1044 -52.91 -0.87 11.71
N SER A 1045 -51.63 -1.12 12.02
CA SER A 1045 -51.28 -2.22 12.94
C SER A 1045 -49.95 -2.14 13.72
N GLY A 1046 -49.20 -1.03 13.77
CA GLY A 1046 -47.94 -0.97 14.54
C GLY A 1046 -47.49 0.40 15.04
N TYR A 1047 -46.53 0.40 15.97
CA TYR A 1047 -45.78 1.57 16.44
C TYR A 1047 -44.30 1.35 16.16
N TRP A 1048 -43.56 2.40 15.79
CA TRP A 1048 -42.16 2.32 15.40
C TRP A 1048 -41.31 3.32 16.17
N VAL A 1049 -40.03 3.00 16.39
CA VAL A 1049 -39.05 3.92 16.97
C VAL A 1049 -38.26 4.55 15.82
N ARG A 1050 -38.37 5.86 15.66
CA ARG A 1050 -37.63 6.64 14.68
C ARG A 1050 -36.39 7.25 15.33
N LYS A 1051 -35.33 7.38 14.55
CA LYS A 1051 -34.03 7.93 14.96
C LYS A 1051 -33.47 8.81 13.86
N TYR A 1052 -32.97 9.98 14.22
CA TYR A 1052 -32.24 10.90 13.34
C TYR A 1052 -31.49 11.94 14.17
N THR A 1053 -30.63 12.72 13.54
CA THR A 1053 -29.98 13.89 14.13
C THR A 1053 -30.78 15.13 13.74
N THR A 1054 -30.94 16.07 14.65
CA THR A 1054 -31.66 17.34 14.42
C THR A 1054 -30.92 18.51 15.04
N THR A 1055 -31.38 19.72 14.76
CA THR A 1055 -30.79 20.95 15.27
C THR A 1055 -31.84 21.87 15.91
N ALA A 1056 -31.40 22.91 16.60
CA ALA A 1056 -32.24 24.00 17.08
C ALA A 1056 -31.43 25.29 17.23
N ASP A 1057 -32.09 26.44 17.12
CA ASP A 1057 -31.46 27.73 17.41
C ASP A 1057 -31.43 27.97 18.91
N VAL A 1058 -30.34 28.58 19.39
CA VAL A 1058 -30.11 28.85 20.81
C VAL A 1058 -29.80 30.33 21.02
N ALA A 1059 -30.57 30.97 21.89
CA ALA A 1059 -30.26 32.32 22.36
C ALA A 1059 -30.20 32.32 23.90
N ALA A 1060 -29.09 32.74 24.46
CA ALA A 1060 -28.88 32.78 25.90
C ALA A 1060 -28.70 34.20 26.42
N SER A 1061 -29.06 34.39 27.69
CA SER A 1061 -28.73 35.58 28.47
C SER A 1061 -28.09 35.18 29.78
N PHE A 1062 -27.10 35.96 30.21
CA PHE A 1062 -26.37 35.79 31.46
C PHE A 1062 -26.44 37.10 32.25
N ASN A 1063 -26.66 37.00 33.56
CA ASN A 1063 -26.75 38.13 34.50
C ASN A 1063 -25.91 37.81 35.74
N TRP A 1064 -24.77 38.48 35.88
CA TRP A 1064 -23.79 38.21 36.92
C TRP A 1064 -24.04 39.03 38.20
N GLY A 1065 -23.76 38.39 39.33
CA GLY A 1065 -23.79 38.98 40.66
C GLY A 1065 -22.64 38.47 41.53
N ALA A 1066 -22.51 39.05 42.73
CA ALA A 1066 -21.35 38.84 43.59
C ALA A 1066 -21.15 37.38 44.08
N SER A 1067 -22.17 36.52 43.98
CA SER A 1067 -22.14 35.14 44.48
C SER A 1067 -22.49 34.09 43.40
N GLY A 1068 -22.51 34.48 42.13
CA GLY A 1068 -22.93 33.62 41.01
C GLY A 1068 -23.73 34.40 39.96
N TYR A 1069 -24.32 33.70 39.02
CA TYR A 1069 -25.10 34.30 37.94
C TYR A 1069 -26.37 33.52 37.65
N THR A 1070 -27.33 34.21 37.05
CA THR A 1070 -28.59 33.64 36.55
C THR A 1070 -28.73 33.95 35.08
N GLY A 1071 -29.54 33.17 34.38
CA GLY A 1071 -29.72 33.36 32.96
C GLY A 1071 -30.93 32.63 32.43
N GLN A 1072 -31.11 32.73 31.12
CA GLN A 1072 -32.15 32.00 30.41
C GLN A 1072 -31.64 31.59 29.03
N PHE A 1073 -31.78 30.31 28.71
CA PHE A 1073 -31.56 29.74 27.39
C PHE A 1073 -32.92 29.60 26.71
N ASN A 1074 -33.04 30.13 25.50
CA ASN A 1074 -34.21 30.00 24.65
C ASN A 1074 -33.85 29.11 23.47
N PHE A 1075 -34.55 28.00 23.34
CA PHE A 1075 -34.45 27.12 22.19
C PHE A 1075 -35.64 27.42 21.27
N THR A 1076 -35.36 27.70 19.99
CA THR A 1076 -36.37 27.93 18.96
C THR A 1076 -36.13 27.00 17.78
N ASN A 1077 -37.18 26.77 16.98
CA ASN A 1077 -37.15 25.82 15.85
C ASN A 1077 -36.66 24.42 16.25
N PHE A 1078 -36.92 24.03 17.51
CA PHE A 1078 -36.52 22.74 18.05
C PHE A 1078 -37.37 21.64 17.42
N ASP A 1079 -36.76 20.87 16.51
CA ASP A 1079 -37.35 19.72 15.80
C ASP A 1079 -38.82 19.98 15.40
N ASP A 1080 -39.07 21.15 14.82
CA ASP A 1080 -40.40 21.77 14.73
C ASP A 1080 -41.36 21.08 13.76
N LYS A 1081 -40.84 20.21 12.89
CA LYS A 1081 -41.62 19.31 12.01
C LYS A 1081 -41.84 17.92 12.60
N ASN A 1082 -41.37 17.65 13.82
CA ASN A 1082 -41.71 16.43 14.51
C ASN A 1082 -43.13 16.50 15.08
N PRO A 1083 -44.01 15.54 14.73
CA PRO A 1083 -45.41 15.57 15.17
C PRO A 1083 -45.58 15.49 16.69
N ILE A 1084 -44.67 14.82 17.41
CA ILE A 1084 -44.72 14.73 18.88
C ILE A 1084 -44.32 16.04 19.51
N VAL A 1085 -43.23 16.64 19.05
CA VAL A 1085 -42.73 17.91 19.59
C VAL A 1085 -43.79 19.01 19.40
N ALA A 1086 -44.44 19.04 18.24
CA ALA A 1086 -45.54 19.93 17.96
C ALA A 1086 -46.76 19.69 18.87
N GLN A 1087 -47.17 18.43 19.09
CA GLN A 1087 -48.29 18.08 19.98
C GLN A 1087 -48.02 18.41 21.45
N ALA A 1088 -46.78 18.24 21.90
CA ALA A 1088 -46.32 18.63 23.23
C ALA A 1088 -46.16 20.16 23.39
N GLY A 1089 -46.35 20.94 22.32
CA GLY A 1089 -46.16 22.39 22.31
C GLY A 1089 -44.74 22.79 22.73
N PHE A 1090 -43.73 22.04 22.26
CA PHE A 1090 -42.34 22.14 22.71
C PHE A 1090 -41.35 22.48 21.57
N THR A 1091 -41.86 23.00 20.44
CA THR A 1091 -41.03 23.50 19.32
C THR A 1091 -40.25 24.75 19.68
N SER A 1092 -40.60 25.41 20.79
CA SER A 1092 -39.81 26.46 21.42
C SER A 1092 -40.02 26.44 22.93
N PHE A 1093 -38.94 26.57 23.69
CA PHE A 1093 -38.99 26.53 25.15
C PHE A 1093 -37.82 27.31 25.76
N ALA A 1094 -37.96 27.66 27.03
CA ALA A 1094 -36.95 28.41 27.77
C ALA A 1094 -36.54 27.67 29.05
N ILE A 1095 -35.24 27.62 29.31
CA ILE A 1095 -34.67 27.03 30.51
C ILE A 1095 -33.95 28.13 31.28
N SER A 1096 -34.44 28.43 32.47
CA SER A 1096 -33.70 29.29 33.41
C SER A 1096 -32.50 28.54 33.97
N ILE A 1097 -31.36 29.23 34.05
CA ILE A 1097 -30.11 28.68 34.56
C ILE A 1097 -29.67 29.39 35.84
N ALA A 1098 -28.94 28.65 36.66
CA ALA A 1098 -28.16 29.19 37.76
C ALA A 1098 -26.74 28.63 37.66
N GLY A 1099 -25.75 29.51 37.83
CA GLY A 1099 -24.34 29.17 37.71
C GLY A 1099 -23.48 29.78 38.80
N SER A 1100 -22.36 29.12 39.04
CA SER A 1100 -21.29 29.57 39.93
C SER A 1100 -19.96 29.12 39.35
N GLY A 1101 -18.99 30.02 39.30
CA GLY A 1101 -17.74 29.77 38.58
C GLY A 1101 -17.98 29.59 37.09
N ALA A 1102 -17.19 28.74 36.44
CA ALA A 1102 -17.30 28.54 35.00
C ALA A 1102 -18.49 27.68 34.58
N THR A 1103 -19.22 27.04 35.51
CA THR A 1103 -20.29 26.08 35.16
C THR A 1103 -21.68 26.52 35.62
N TYR A 1104 -22.70 26.06 34.91
CA TYR A 1104 -24.10 26.30 35.23
C TYR A 1104 -24.97 25.09 34.89
N THR A 1105 -26.17 25.07 35.49
CA THR A 1105 -27.20 24.08 35.20
C THR A 1105 -28.57 24.73 35.10
N GLY A 1106 -29.48 24.08 34.40
CA GLY A 1106 -30.86 24.50 34.27
C GLY A 1106 -31.77 23.31 34.00
N SER A 1107 -33.03 23.44 34.41
CA SER A 1107 -34.05 22.43 34.14
C SER A 1107 -35.41 23.08 33.96
N LEU A 1108 -36.19 22.54 33.03
CA LEU A 1108 -37.61 22.80 32.84
C LEU A 1108 -38.33 21.47 33.04
N SER A 1109 -39.34 21.46 33.91
CA SER A 1109 -40.24 20.32 34.09
C SER A 1109 -41.65 20.83 34.33
N ASP A 1110 -42.57 20.47 33.44
CA ASP A 1110 -43.96 20.85 33.56
C ASP A 1110 -44.93 19.84 32.90
N THR A 1111 -46.21 20.18 32.89
CA THR A 1111 -47.26 19.40 32.23
C THR A 1111 -48.01 20.29 31.23
N TYR A 1112 -48.18 19.82 30.00
CA TYR A 1112 -48.91 20.52 28.95
C TYR A 1112 -50.21 19.82 28.58
N ASN A 1113 -51.28 20.61 28.44
CA ASN A 1113 -52.64 20.13 28.15
C ASN A 1113 -53.14 18.97 29.04
N GLY A 1114 -52.57 18.82 30.25
CA GLY A 1114 -52.98 17.81 31.24
C GLY A 1114 -52.49 16.38 30.99
N ASN A 1115 -51.84 16.10 29.85
CA ASN A 1115 -51.45 14.74 29.45
C ASN A 1115 -49.96 14.58 29.10
N TRP A 1116 -49.28 15.65 28.65
CA TRP A 1116 -47.87 15.60 28.28
C TRP A 1116 -46.98 15.98 29.46
N THR A 1117 -46.08 15.09 29.86
CA THR A 1117 -44.95 15.41 30.74
C THR A 1117 -43.81 15.91 29.86
N ARG A 1118 -43.30 17.11 30.16
CA ARG A 1118 -42.22 17.73 29.41
C ARG A 1118 -41.07 18.03 30.33
N GLU A 1119 -39.90 17.53 29.97
CA GLU A 1119 -38.67 17.76 30.69
C GLU A 1119 -37.59 18.19 29.72
N ALA A 1120 -36.84 19.22 30.10
CA ALA A 1120 -35.60 19.58 29.44
C ALA A 1120 -34.55 19.96 30.49
N VAL A 1121 -33.36 19.41 30.38
CA VAL A 1121 -32.26 19.61 31.33
C VAL A 1121 -31.00 20.00 30.57
N LEU A 1122 -30.31 21.00 31.07
CA LEU A 1122 -29.05 21.45 30.50
C LEU A 1122 -27.99 21.63 31.58
N ALA A 1123 -26.74 21.42 31.17
CA ALA A 1123 -25.55 21.75 31.94
C ALA A 1123 -24.50 22.28 30.97
N GLY A 1124 -23.81 23.35 31.35
CA GLY A 1124 -22.83 23.98 30.49
C GLY A 1124 -21.69 24.65 31.23
N ALA A 1125 -20.75 25.12 30.44
CA ALA A 1125 -19.57 25.84 30.88
C ALA A 1125 -19.38 27.14 30.06
N LEU A 1126 -18.67 28.09 30.66
CA LEU A 1126 -18.19 29.31 30.05
C LEU A 1126 -16.75 29.09 29.57
N TYR A 1127 -16.46 29.45 28.32
CA TYR A 1127 -15.15 29.33 27.70
C TYR A 1127 -14.60 30.71 27.33
N GLY A 1128 -13.27 30.83 27.32
CA GLY A 1128 -12.56 32.05 26.98
C GLY A 1128 -11.23 32.19 27.71
N ALA A 1129 -10.44 33.20 27.34
CA ALA A 1129 -9.10 33.41 27.90
C ALA A 1129 -9.05 34.39 29.08
N ASN A 1130 -9.91 35.42 29.11
CA ASN A 1130 -9.93 36.43 30.19
C ASN A 1130 -11.36 36.91 30.55
N SER A 1131 -12.35 36.49 29.76
CA SER A 1131 -13.77 36.79 29.93
C SER A 1131 -14.59 35.62 29.38
N PRO A 1132 -15.87 35.50 29.75
CA PRO A 1132 -16.79 34.60 29.05
C PRO A 1132 -17.00 35.15 27.64
N ASP A 1133 -16.30 34.57 26.68
CA ASP A 1133 -16.43 34.88 25.26
C ASP A 1133 -17.45 33.91 24.65
N GLU A 1134 -17.43 32.65 25.09
CA GLU A 1134 -18.26 31.58 24.55
C GLU A 1134 -18.91 30.75 25.65
N SER A 1135 -19.89 29.94 25.27
CA SER A 1135 -20.47 28.96 26.18
C SER A 1135 -20.96 27.72 25.45
N GLY A 1136 -20.72 26.54 26.03
CA GLY A 1136 -21.20 25.29 25.47
C GLY A 1136 -21.57 24.28 26.55
N GLY A 1137 -22.42 23.34 26.20
CA GLY A 1137 -22.92 22.37 27.16
C GLY A 1137 -23.74 21.26 26.54
N ARG A 1138 -24.28 20.40 27.40
CA ARG A 1138 -25.24 19.36 27.01
C ARG A 1138 -26.68 19.83 27.19
N ILE A 1139 -27.55 19.34 26.32
CA ILE A 1139 -29.01 19.50 26.40
C ILE A 1139 -29.67 18.13 26.26
N GLY A 1140 -30.59 17.81 27.18
CA GLY A 1140 -31.44 16.63 27.10
C GLY A 1140 -32.91 17.05 27.14
N VAL A 1141 -33.73 16.52 26.24
CA VAL A 1141 -35.18 16.75 26.17
C VAL A 1141 -35.90 15.42 26.23
N GLN A 1142 -36.87 15.31 27.12
CA GLN A 1142 -37.71 14.13 27.31
C GLN A 1142 -39.17 14.55 27.34
N LEU A 1143 -39.95 14.08 26.38
CA LEU A 1143 -41.39 14.31 26.31
C LEU A 1143 -42.11 12.97 26.35
N SER A 1144 -43.19 12.87 27.11
CA SER A 1144 -43.98 11.65 27.16
C SER A 1144 -45.45 11.93 27.47
N GLU A 1145 -46.32 11.12 26.88
CA GLU A 1145 -47.74 11.05 27.23
C GLU A 1145 -48.04 9.63 27.74
N SER A 1146 -48.91 9.53 28.75
CA SER A 1146 -49.34 8.25 29.33
C SER A 1146 -50.84 8.06 29.22
N GLY A 1147 -51.25 6.91 28.70
CA GLY A 1147 -52.66 6.56 28.46
C GLY A 1147 -52.82 5.07 28.16
N SER A 1148 -53.99 4.62 27.70
CA SER A 1148 -54.21 3.18 27.44
C SER A 1148 -53.37 2.69 26.25
N THR A 1149 -52.63 1.59 26.42
CA THR A 1149 -51.82 0.94 25.37
C THR A 1149 -52.67 0.36 24.23
N ALA A 1150 -54.01 0.32 24.39
CA ALA A 1150 -54.96 -0.16 23.40
C ALA A 1150 -55.47 0.91 22.42
N TYR A 1151 -55.10 2.19 22.59
CA TYR A 1151 -55.54 3.29 21.71
C TYR A 1151 -54.35 4.03 21.09
N THR A 1152 -54.49 4.37 19.82
CA THR A 1152 -53.53 5.14 19.00
C THR A 1152 -53.31 6.54 19.59
N GLY A 1153 -52.05 6.98 19.70
CA GLY A 1153 -51.67 8.34 20.15
C GLY A 1153 -51.65 8.58 21.67
N ASN A 1154 -51.81 7.56 22.51
CA ASN A 1154 -51.92 7.73 23.97
C ASN A 1154 -50.68 7.28 24.78
N ASN A 1155 -49.56 6.89 24.15
CA ASN A 1155 -48.35 6.40 24.86
C ASN A 1155 -47.06 6.74 24.12
N ASP A 1156 -47.00 7.93 23.56
CA ASP A 1156 -45.88 8.34 22.72
C ASP A 1156 -44.77 8.93 23.59
N PHE A 1157 -43.53 8.81 23.11
CA PHE A 1157 -42.36 9.40 23.75
C PHE A 1157 -41.50 10.09 22.72
N TYR A 1158 -40.74 11.07 23.20
CA TYR A 1158 -39.69 11.75 22.48
C TYR A 1158 -38.49 11.91 23.42
N MET A 1159 -37.31 11.64 22.91
CA MET A 1159 -36.07 11.76 23.61
C MET A 1159 -35.04 12.39 22.68
N ALA A 1160 -34.39 13.45 23.12
CA ALA A 1160 -33.28 14.05 22.43
C ALA A 1160 -32.14 14.27 23.41
N GLU A 1161 -30.93 13.89 23.02
CA GLU A 1161 -29.70 14.13 23.78
C GLU A 1161 -28.69 14.76 22.81
N GLY A 1162 -28.11 15.88 23.21
CA GLY A 1162 -27.12 16.57 22.39
C GLY A 1162 -26.33 17.63 23.12
N ILE A 1163 -25.77 18.54 22.35
CA ILE A 1163 -24.98 19.67 22.81
C ILE A 1163 -25.51 20.97 22.24
N TYR A 1164 -25.12 22.08 22.84
CA TYR A 1164 -25.24 23.41 22.26
C TYR A 1164 -23.90 24.13 22.37
N LEU A 1165 -23.69 25.08 21.47
CA LEU A 1165 -22.56 26.00 21.50
C LEU A 1165 -23.05 27.39 21.06
N ILE A 1166 -22.66 28.41 21.81
CA ILE A 1166 -23.07 29.80 21.63
C ILE A 1166 -21.87 30.74 21.83
N ASP A 1167 -21.91 31.85 21.12
CA ASP A 1167 -20.93 32.96 21.15
C ASP A 1167 -21.70 34.31 21.22
#